data_AF-A0A523NSA0-F1
#
_entry.id   AF-A0A523NSA0-F1
#
_cell.length_a   1.000
_cell.length_b   1.000
_cell.length_c   1.000
_cell.angle_alpha   90.00
_cell.angle_beta   90.00
_cell.angle_gamma   90.00
#
_symmetry.space_group_name_H-M   'P 1'
#
loop_
_entity.id
_entity.type
_entity.pdbx_description
1 polymer ?
#
loop_
_entity_poly.entity_id
_entity_poly.type
_entity_poly.pdbx_seq_one_letter_code
_entity_poly.pdbx_strand_id
1 'polypeptide(L)'
;MTHKKEFQRQSVGASTPILGTAKILKILAVAVGASVMVWGLFYLSAPPTHLEPYTKYKKTSGELPASNPDAKPAESLEGAGGPDPAEKPGPEKVAEVAASAEGPPLPPETLQQISLGMQLTDQGKFELAHVAFEKAAELSPKSAEVYAIWGASLRMQEKFKGANKRFAIAHELAPDDEEIVFNWGLTRLHEKNADAAIDLFQKTIALNPRHYLAYNYLGKSHGLKKQYTEEEAGYMKALEIKEDLAQAHFNLAVVRSLQKNYEGAAPHFERAIELDKTFDQPFVIQFLTAMGLRKPGEGMKKARLKNSPKKGETQTAKLDTAPTEGKKSEGSGHNMEGSSSKIEKKVTLVKGHVTINGQPADERGVVFLETKDKLRIPNQTTQQIEIQQTDLQFSPAHSVVQVGSILTFVNNDNEVHNIYSKSLNNQFNLGAMAGGTSKSMKMIAAGPVILRCNLHKDMIGTVFVVPNGYFTQTNAQGEFQFDSVKSQEYIMEFWHPQLYPDEVAQYSRIVSLTGPDLTEDFKIVSESKPGEIHDLVDDIDYNLLVDNIEKEIYQAIEGWKKGKKSIPHKRMLMAITKHYDGGGLKSAIAKSFSEKRSEKLETALDEIRKKIAGIDKSEEVTEALLKFKAERVVAQLRTNVQELNHRFKPSP
;
A
#
# COMPACT_ATOMS: atom_id res chain seq x y z
N MET A 1 -2.60 32.37 98.61
CA MET A 1 -2.00 33.36 97.70
C MET A 1 -1.25 32.61 96.61
N THR A 2 -1.56 32.71 95.32
CA THR A 2 -2.78 33.25 94.66
C THR A 2 -2.94 32.53 93.30
N HIS A 3 -3.04 31.20 93.31
CA HIS A 3 -4.28 30.42 93.09
C HIS A 3 -4.79 30.43 91.63
N LYS A 4 -4.83 29.25 90.96
CA LYS A 4 -5.90 28.20 90.97
C LYS A 4 -7.10 28.64 90.11
N LYS A 5 -7.69 27.86 89.19
CA LYS A 5 -7.89 26.38 89.04
C LYS A 5 -7.74 25.98 87.55
N GLU A 6 -7.50 24.74 87.08
CA GLU A 6 -7.64 23.36 87.62
C GLU A 6 -9.03 22.69 87.36
N PHE A 7 -9.03 21.36 87.11
CA PHE A 7 -10.14 20.43 86.80
C PHE A 7 -10.77 20.50 85.38
N GLN A 8 -11.36 19.45 84.76
CA GLN A 8 -11.28 17.96 84.75
C GLN A 8 -12.68 17.35 84.41
N ARG A 9 -12.66 16.14 83.82
CA ARG A 9 -13.74 15.14 83.53
C ARG A 9 -14.13 15.06 82.05
N GLN A 10 -13.97 13.95 81.30
CA GLN A 10 -13.79 12.50 81.57
C GLN A 10 -15.08 11.72 81.90
N SER A 11 -15.63 11.01 80.88
CA SER A 11 -16.49 9.79 80.92
C SER A 11 -17.85 9.86 81.66
N VAL A 12 -18.91 9.10 81.37
CA VAL A 12 -19.21 7.85 80.60
C VAL A 12 -20.60 8.04 79.93
N GLY A 13 -21.03 7.42 78.82
CA GLY A 13 -20.40 6.50 77.85
C GLY A 13 -21.46 5.71 77.03
N ALA A 14 -21.00 4.82 76.14
CA ALA A 14 -21.74 3.74 75.46
C ALA A 14 -23.03 4.05 74.67
N SER A 15 -22.92 4.22 73.34
CA SER A 15 -23.54 3.30 72.35
C SER A 15 -23.18 3.65 70.89
N THR A 16 -22.87 2.62 70.11
CA THR A 16 -22.85 2.59 68.63
C THR A 16 -24.20 2.02 68.12
N PRO A 17 -24.62 2.11 66.83
CA PRO A 17 -23.75 2.20 65.63
C PRO A 17 -24.34 2.95 64.38
N ILE A 18 -23.69 2.72 63.23
CA ILE A 18 -24.21 2.76 61.83
C ILE A 18 -24.16 4.11 61.04
N LEU A 19 -23.99 3.89 59.72
CA LEU A 19 -23.65 4.77 58.59
C LEU A 19 -24.61 5.95 58.33
N GLY A 20 -24.10 7.00 57.68
CA GLY A 20 -24.92 8.12 57.19
C GLY A 20 -24.18 9.21 56.38
N THR A 21 -23.24 8.85 55.48
CA THR A 21 -22.41 9.84 54.77
C THR A 21 -23.18 10.63 53.68
N ALA A 22 -23.47 11.91 53.94
CA ALA A 22 -24.03 12.84 52.95
C ALA A 22 -23.27 14.20 52.93
N LYS A 23 -23.18 14.80 51.73
CA LYS A 23 -22.30 15.93 51.37
C LYS A 23 -22.74 17.29 51.94
N ILE A 24 -21.77 18.15 52.28
CA ILE A 24 -21.81 19.65 52.25
C ILE A 24 -20.37 20.16 52.54
N LEU A 25 -19.79 21.20 51.90
CA LEU A 25 -20.15 21.97 50.69
C LEU A 25 -18.98 22.88 50.21
N LYS A 26 -18.47 22.70 48.96
CA LYS A 26 -17.66 23.67 48.14
C LYS A 26 -16.35 24.18 48.80
N ILE A 27 -15.38 24.87 48.17
CA ILE A 27 -15.19 25.70 46.94
C ILE A 27 -13.79 25.27 46.36
N LEU A 28 -13.38 25.37 45.09
CA LEU A 28 -13.69 26.23 43.91
C LEU A 28 -13.61 25.38 42.62
N ALA A 29 -14.24 25.80 41.51
CA ALA A 29 -14.16 25.07 40.24
C ALA A 29 -14.23 25.97 38.98
N VAL A 30 -13.24 25.88 38.09
CA VAL A 30 -13.29 26.26 36.66
C VAL A 30 -12.33 25.38 35.86
N ALA A 31 -12.84 24.31 35.23
CA ALA A 31 -12.26 23.63 34.05
C ALA A 31 -13.13 22.40 33.69
N VAL A 32 -13.11 22.00 32.40
CA VAL A 32 -13.73 20.79 31.82
C VAL A 32 -15.25 20.65 32.03
N GLY A 33 -16.01 20.87 30.95
CA GLY A 33 -17.45 20.58 30.89
C GLY A 33 -17.88 20.13 29.49
N ALA A 34 -18.97 19.37 29.42
CA ALA A 34 -19.71 18.95 28.23
C ALA A 34 -18.98 18.03 27.20
N SER A 35 -19.07 16.71 27.41
CA SER A 35 -19.12 15.72 26.30
C SER A 35 -19.66 14.32 26.70
N VAL A 36 -20.56 14.23 27.70
CA VAL A 36 -21.31 12.98 27.99
C VAL A 36 -22.79 13.28 28.24
N MET A 37 -23.58 13.31 27.17
CA MET A 37 -25.03 13.05 27.15
C MET A 37 -25.42 12.45 25.79
N VAL A 38 -26.59 11.81 25.73
CA VAL A 38 -27.13 11.12 24.54
C VAL A 38 -26.31 9.88 24.12
N TRP A 39 -26.26 8.91 25.03
CA TRP A 39 -26.23 7.49 24.64
C TRP A 39 -27.64 6.92 24.90
N GLY A 40 -28.23 6.27 23.90
CA GLY A 40 -29.54 5.60 24.03
C GLY A 40 -30.76 6.49 23.79
N LEU A 41 -31.17 6.62 22.52
CA LEU A 41 -32.54 6.37 22.03
C LEU A 41 -32.64 6.69 20.53
N PHE A 42 -32.57 5.65 19.69
CA PHE A 42 -33.55 5.35 18.63
C PHE A 42 -33.11 4.09 17.86
N TYR A 43 -33.84 3.01 18.07
CA TYR A 43 -33.85 1.80 17.22
C TYR A 43 -35.17 1.80 16.44
N LEU A 44 -35.23 1.03 15.35
CA LEU A 44 -36.34 0.97 14.36
C LEU A 44 -36.37 2.20 13.42
N SER A 45 -36.58 2.05 12.11
CA SER A 45 -36.68 0.84 11.28
C SER A 45 -36.14 1.08 9.87
N ALA A 46 -35.69 0.01 9.21
CA ALA A 46 -35.35 0.01 7.78
C ALA A 46 -36.30 -0.94 7.03
N PRO A 47 -36.74 -0.59 5.80
CA PRO A 47 -37.59 -1.47 4.99
C PRO A 47 -36.82 -2.73 4.52
N PRO A 48 -37.49 -3.85 4.25
CA PRO A 48 -36.83 -5.11 3.91
C PRO A 48 -36.21 -5.10 2.51
N THR A 49 -34.95 -5.51 2.40
CA THR A 49 -34.26 -5.77 1.13
C THR A 49 -34.64 -7.15 0.59
N HIS A 50 -35.27 -7.22 -0.59
CA HIS A 50 -35.55 -8.49 -1.29
C HIS A 50 -34.27 -9.07 -1.93
N LEU A 51 -33.40 -9.66 -1.13
CA LEU A 51 -32.24 -10.43 -1.57
C LEU A 51 -32.17 -11.74 -0.76
N GLU A 52 -32.18 -12.89 -1.44
CA GLU A 52 -32.12 -14.19 -0.76
C GLU A 52 -30.70 -14.51 -0.24
N PRO A 53 -30.56 -15.25 0.88
CA PRO A 53 -29.27 -15.71 1.36
C PRO A 53 -28.53 -16.63 0.36
N TYR A 54 -27.20 -16.54 0.37
CA TYR A 54 -26.28 -17.25 -0.53
C TYR A 54 -26.27 -18.79 -0.39
N THR A 55 -27.11 -19.36 0.50
CA THR A 55 -27.14 -20.80 0.84
C THR A 55 -27.74 -21.71 -0.24
N LYS A 56 -28.20 -21.15 -1.38
CA LYS A 56 -28.84 -21.91 -2.47
C LYS A 56 -27.92 -22.30 -3.65
N TYR A 57 -26.70 -21.76 -3.76
CA TYR A 57 -25.81 -22.08 -4.89
C TYR A 57 -24.93 -23.32 -4.61
N LYS A 58 -25.03 -24.33 -5.48
CA LYS A 58 -24.19 -25.53 -5.44
C LYS A 58 -22.86 -25.31 -6.15
N LYS A 59 -21.78 -25.81 -5.54
CA LYS A 59 -20.42 -25.80 -6.08
C LYS A 59 -20.31 -26.80 -7.25
N THR A 60 -19.87 -26.35 -8.42
CA THR A 60 -19.41 -27.24 -9.50
C THR A 60 -18.01 -27.78 -9.19
N SER A 61 -17.73 -28.99 -9.63
CA SER A 61 -16.43 -29.67 -9.44
C SER A 61 -15.88 -30.11 -10.78
N GLY A 62 -14.72 -29.56 -11.17
CA GLY A 62 -13.83 -30.12 -12.19
C GLY A 62 -12.57 -30.64 -11.50
N GLU A 63 -12.02 -31.75 -11.99
CA GLU A 63 -10.78 -32.34 -11.45
C GLU A 63 -9.55 -31.72 -12.13
N LEU A 64 -8.46 -31.62 -11.37
CA LEU A 64 -7.15 -31.20 -11.90
C LEU A 64 -6.43 -32.40 -12.55
N PRO A 65 -5.82 -32.25 -13.73
CA PRO A 65 -4.93 -33.27 -14.30
C PRO A 65 -3.64 -33.41 -13.47
N ALA A 66 -2.98 -34.58 -13.58
CA ALA A 66 -1.84 -34.94 -12.75
C ALA A 66 -0.56 -34.13 -13.05
N SER A 67 0.30 -34.00 -12.03
CA SER A 67 1.57 -33.26 -12.10
C SER A 67 2.61 -33.93 -13.01
N ASN A 68 3.26 -33.13 -13.87
CA ASN A 68 4.35 -33.57 -14.73
C ASN A 68 5.70 -33.60 -13.95
N PRO A 69 6.54 -34.66 -14.01
CA PRO A 69 7.73 -34.78 -13.15
C PRO A 69 8.91 -33.86 -13.49
N ASP A 70 9.04 -33.40 -14.74
CA ASP A 70 10.29 -32.86 -15.29
C ASP A 70 10.51 -31.34 -15.12
N ALA A 71 9.96 -30.74 -14.06
CA ALA A 71 10.17 -29.33 -13.75
C ALA A 71 11.60 -29.08 -13.21
N LYS A 72 12.45 -28.41 -13.99
CA LYS A 72 13.79 -27.98 -13.54
C LYS A 72 13.71 -26.94 -12.40
N PRO A 73 14.72 -26.84 -11.52
CA PRO A 73 14.76 -25.82 -10.48
C PRO A 73 14.76 -24.41 -11.07
N ALA A 74 13.92 -23.52 -10.53
CA ALA A 74 13.93 -22.10 -10.86
C ALA A 74 15.04 -21.38 -10.09
N GLU A 75 15.76 -20.48 -10.77
CA GLU A 75 16.87 -19.72 -10.17
C GLU A 75 16.42 -18.43 -9.48
N SER A 76 17.19 -18.02 -8.48
CA SER A 76 17.27 -16.64 -7.94
C SER A 76 15.95 -15.93 -7.57
N LEU A 77 15.37 -16.30 -6.42
CA LEU A 77 14.78 -15.28 -5.53
C LEU A 77 15.91 -14.66 -4.68
N GLU A 78 16.16 -13.37 -4.89
CA GLU A 78 17.12 -12.58 -4.11
C GLU A 78 16.43 -11.36 -3.50
N GLY A 79 16.72 -11.07 -2.22
CA GLY A 79 16.27 -9.84 -1.56
C GLY A 79 14.87 -9.88 -0.96
N ALA A 80 14.32 -11.05 -0.59
CA ALA A 80 13.04 -11.16 0.14
C ALA A 80 13.15 -10.76 1.65
N GLY A 81 13.94 -9.73 1.95
CA GLY A 81 14.12 -9.16 3.28
C GLY A 81 13.55 -7.75 3.35
N GLY A 82 12.24 -7.64 3.52
CA GLY A 82 11.59 -6.37 3.85
C GLY A 82 12.08 -5.83 5.20
N PRO A 83 12.05 -4.51 5.43
CA PRO A 83 12.57 -3.90 6.65
C PRO A 83 11.78 -4.36 7.88
N ASP A 84 12.50 -4.98 8.80
CA ASP A 84 11.96 -5.48 10.06
C ASP A 84 11.42 -4.28 10.88
N PRO A 85 10.14 -4.25 11.30
CA PRO A 85 9.62 -3.14 12.11
C PRO A 85 10.35 -2.98 13.45
N ALA A 86 11.10 -3.99 13.89
CA ALA A 86 11.98 -3.99 15.04
C ALA A 86 13.43 -3.53 14.74
N GLU A 87 13.72 -2.93 13.58
CA GLU A 87 15.08 -2.43 13.24
C GLU A 87 15.35 -0.98 13.74
N LYS A 88 14.37 -0.32 14.37
CA LYS A 88 14.74 0.53 15.51
C LYS A 88 15.12 -0.42 16.64
N PRO A 89 16.31 -0.32 17.27
CA PRO A 89 16.61 -1.12 18.44
C PRO A 89 15.47 -0.95 19.44
N GLY A 90 14.73 -2.04 19.67
CA GLY A 90 13.70 -2.07 20.69
C GLY A 90 14.33 -1.90 22.08
N PRO A 91 13.54 -1.96 23.15
CA PRO A 91 14.07 -1.95 24.51
C PRO A 91 14.74 -3.30 24.87
N GLU A 92 15.64 -3.82 24.02
CA GLU A 92 16.89 -4.47 24.45
C GLU A 92 17.63 -3.44 25.31
N LYS A 93 17.20 -3.28 26.56
CA LYS A 93 17.88 -2.40 27.50
C LYS A 93 19.27 -2.99 27.70
N VAL A 94 20.29 -2.14 27.62
CA VAL A 94 21.66 -2.48 28.05
C VAL A 94 21.69 -3.05 29.49
N ALA A 95 20.66 -2.76 30.29
CA ALA A 95 20.42 -3.32 31.62
C ALA A 95 20.04 -4.83 31.67
N GLU A 96 19.67 -5.49 30.57
CA GLU A 96 19.32 -6.92 30.59
C GLU A 96 20.59 -7.81 30.63
N VAL A 97 21.77 -7.25 30.32
CA VAL A 97 23.09 -7.86 30.56
C VAL A 97 23.40 -7.99 32.07
N ALA A 98 22.69 -7.26 32.94
CA ALA A 98 22.98 -7.21 34.39
C ALA A 98 22.35 -8.37 35.20
N ALA A 99 22.15 -9.55 34.58
CA ALA A 99 21.36 -10.65 35.14
C ALA A 99 22.14 -11.95 35.42
N SER A 100 23.46 -11.99 35.18
CA SER A 100 24.33 -13.11 35.59
C SER A 100 25.62 -12.59 36.22
N ALA A 101 25.76 -12.73 37.54
CA ALA A 101 26.97 -12.38 38.27
C ALA A 101 27.05 -13.09 39.63
N GLU A 102 27.63 -14.30 39.67
CA GLU A 102 28.10 -14.93 40.92
C GLU A 102 29.42 -14.28 41.42
N GLY A 103 29.48 -12.95 41.41
CA GLY A 103 30.66 -12.16 41.69
C GLY A 103 30.44 -11.06 42.75
N PRO A 104 31.52 -10.50 43.31
CA PRO A 104 31.41 -9.32 44.15
C PRO A 104 30.88 -8.13 43.33
N PRO A 105 30.03 -7.24 43.90
CA PRO A 105 29.47 -6.12 43.17
C PRO A 105 30.55 -5.17 42.66
N LEU A 106 30.36 -4.63 41.46
CA LEU A 106 31.30 -3.71 40.84
C LEU A 106 31.55 -2.46 41.72
N PRO A 107 32.78 -1.88 41.70
CA PRO A 107 33.06 -0.62 42.37
C PRO A 107 32.08 0.49 41.96
N PRO A 108 31.64 1.36 42.90
CA PRO A 108 30.75 2.48 42.58
C PRO A 108 31.28 3.38 41.46
N GLU A 109 32.60 3.54 41.37
CA GLU A 109 33.28 4.30 40.33
C GLU A 109 33.16 3.61 38.96
N THR A 110 33.29 2.28 38.91
CA THR A 110 33.08 1.50 37.67
C THR A 110 31.63 1.64 37.19
N LEU A 111 30.65 1.53 38.10
CA LEU A 111 29.22 1.69 37.77
C LEU A 111 28.90 3.10 37.27
N GLN A 112 29.53 4.14 37.83
CA GLN A 112 29.43 5.51 37.33
C GLN A 112 29.98 5.64 35.90
N GLN A 113 31.14 5.04 35.61
CA GLN A 113 31.74 5.08 34.27
C GLN A 113 30.92 4.28 33.23
N ILE A 114 30.36 3.12 33.59
CA ILE A 114 29.40 2.38 32.75
C ILE A 114 28.18 3.25 32.44
N SER A 115 27.55 3.85 33.46
CA SER A 115 26.36 4.68 33.29
C SER A 115 26.64 5.92 32.42
N LEU A 116 27.81 6.54 32.59
CA LEU A 116 28.26 7.66 31.76
C LEU A 116 28.48 7.21 30.30
N GLY A 117 29.13 6.06 30.07
CA GLY A 117 29.34 5.50 28.74
C GLY A 117 28.03 5.20 28.01
N MET A 118 27.04 4.65 28.72
CA MET A 118 25.69 4.42 28.19
C MET A 118 25.01 5.74 27.82
N GLN A 119 24.92 6.70 28.74
CA GLN A 119 24.29 8.01 28.49
C GLN A 119 24.95 8.77 27.34
N LEU A 120 26.26 8.62 27.14
CA LEU A 120 26.99 9.21 26.02
C LEU A 120 26.74 8.45 24.71
N THR A 121 26.50 7.15 24.75
CA THR A 121 26.06 6.35 23.59
C THR A 121 24.68 6.82 23.11
N ASP A 122 23.72 6.95 24.03
CA ASP A 122 22.35 7.43 23.73
C ASP A 122 22.34 8.87 23.16
N GLN A 123 23.35 9.69 23.52
CA GLN A 123 23.53 11.05 23.02
C GLN A 123 24.33 11.13 21.70
N GLY A 124 24.74 10.02 21.10
CA GLY A 124 25.58 9.99 19.89
C GLY A 124 27.04 10.42 20.12
N LYS A 125 27.48 10.58 21.37
CA LYS A 125 28.80 11.11 21.76
C LYS A 125 29.83 9.98 21.86
N PHE A 126 29.95 9.22 20.79
CA PHE A 126 30.59 7.90 20.75
C PHE A 126 32.05 7.86 21.23
N GLU A 127 32.86 8.89 20.95
CA GLU A 127 34.26 8.91 21.39
C GLU A 127 34.38 9.24 22.89
N LEU A 128 33.46 10.02 23.46
CA LEU A 128 33.39 10.22 24.91
C LEU A 128 32.83 8.98 25.62
N ALA A 129 31.88 8.27 24.99
CA ALA A 129 31.41 6.98 25.47
C ALA A 129 32.54 5.95 25.52
N HIS A 130 33.41 5.92 24.49
CA HIS A 130 34.59 5.05 24.46
C HIS A 130 35.52 5.30 25.66
N VAL A 131 35.85 6.56 25.96
CA VAL A 131 36.70 6.93 27.10
C VAL A 131 36.06 6.53 28.43
N ALA A 132 34.74 6.66 28.59
CA ALA A 132 34.04 6.23 29.80
C ALA A 132 34.08 4.69 29.98
N PHE A 133 33.82 3.90 28.93
CA PHE A 133 33.94 2.44 29.01
C PHE A 133 35.39 1.96 29.17
N GLU A 134 36.36 2.66 28.58
CA GLU A 134 37.78 2.41 28.82
C GLU A 134 38.14 2.67 30.29
N LYS A 135 37.64 3.75 30.90
CA LYS A 135 37.82 4.03 32.33
C LYS A 135 37.15 2.97 33.21
N ALA A 136 35.97 2.46 32.84
CA ALA A 136 35.34 1.33 33.53
C ALA A 136 36.22 0.05 33.45
N ALA A 137 36.81 -0.23 32.28
CA ALA A 137 37.72 -1.36 32.10
C ALA A 137 39.04 -1.21 32.88
N GLU A 138 39.59 0.00 32.99
CA GLU A 138 40.75 0.27 33.86
C GLU A 138 40.44 0.04 35.35
N LEU A 139 39.23 0.42 35.79
CA LEU A 139 38.77 0.26 37.18
C LEU A 139 38.38 -1.18 37.53
N SER A 140 38.06 -2.01 36.54
CA SER A 140 37.61 -3.40 36.74
C SER A 140 38.04 -4.34 35.60
N PRO A 141 39.36 -4.53 35.36
CA PRO A 141 39.91 -5.21 34.18
C PRO A 141 39.69 -6.73 34.14
N LYS A 142 38.95 -7.29 35.10
CA LYS A 142 38.53 -8.70 35.17
C LYS A 142 37.02 -8.89 35.19
N SER A 143 36.23 -7.81 35.01
CA SER A 143 34.78 -7.91 34.88
C SER A 143 34.39 -8.25 33.44
N ALA A 144 33.80 -9.43 33.25
CA ALA A 144 33.21 -9.81 31.96
C ALA A 144 32.06 -8.85 31.57
N GLU A 145 31.22 -8.48 32.54
CA GLU A 145 30.12 -7.52 32.42
C GLU A 145 30.56 -6.18 31.80
N VAL A 146 31.65 -5.58 32.29
CA VAL A 146 32.19 -4.31 31.76
C VAL A 146 32.51 -4.43 30.26
N TYR A 147 33.14 -5.53 29.84
CA TYR A 147 33.47 -5.75 28.44
C TYR A 147 32.24 -6.14 27.60
N ALA A 148 31.27 -6.86 28.17
CA ALA A 148 30.01 -7.20 27.50
C ALA A 148 29.16 -5.94 27.23
N ILE A 149 29.01 -5.05 28.22
CA ILE A 149 28.29 -3.78 28.08
C ILE A 149 29.00 -2.85 27.08
N TRP A 150 30.34 -2.79 27.11
CA TRP A 150 31.11 -2.05 26.10
C TRP A 150 30.93 -2.65 24.70
N GLY A 151 30.88 -3.99 24.59
CA GLY A 151 30.54 -4.71 23.36
C GLY A 151 29.17 -4.33 22.82
N ALA A 152 28.14 -4.31 23.68
CA ALA A 152 26.77 -3.92 23.32
C ALA A 152 26.69 -2.47 22.84
N SER A 153 27.32 -1.52 23.55
CA SER A 153 27.42 -0.12 23.09
C SER A 153 28.11 -0.02 21.72
N LEU A 154 29.17 -0.79 21.47
CA LEU A 154 29.85 -0.81 20.17
C LEU A 154 29.01 -1.50 19.07
N ARG A 155 28.12 -2.45 19.40
CA ARG A 155 27.10 -3.01 18.49
C ARG A 155 26.09 -1.93 18.08
N MET A 156 25.58 -1.15 19.04
CA MET A 156 24.67 -0.02 18.79
C MET A 156 25.30 1.10 17.95
N GLN A 157 26.63 1.21 17.95
CA GLN A 157 27.40 2.16 17.13
C GLN A 157 27.79 1.61 15.73
N GLU A 158 27.34 0.41 15.36
CA GLU A 158 27.79 -0.33 14.17
C GLU A 158 29.31 -0.59 14.10
N LYS A 159 30.03 -0.37 15.21
CA LYS A 159 31.49 -0.59 15.34
C LYS A 159 31.78 -2.08 15.58
N PHE A 160 31.25 -2.96 14.74
CA PHE A 160 31.23 -4.43 14.92
C PHE A 160 32.61 -5.03 15.22
N LYS A 161 33.67 -4.61 14.52
CA LYS A 161 35.06 -5.06 14.78
C LYS A 161 35.58 -4.70 16.18
N GLY A 162 35.05 -3.64 16.79
CA GLY A 162 35.29 -3.28 18.19
C GLY A 162 34.43 -4.11 19.14
N ALA A 163 33.12 -4.20 18.88
CA ALA A 163 32.19 -5.01 19.67
C ALA A 163 32.63 -6.47 19.80
N ASN A 164 32.94 -7.11 18.66
CA ASN A 164 33.45 -8.48 18.58
C ASN A 164 34.71 -8.71 19.43
N LYS A 165 35.60 -7.71 19.55
CA LYS A 165 36.78 -7.81 20.44
C LYS A 165 36.42 -7.72 21.92
N ARG A 166 35.43 -6.90 22.29
CA ARG A 166 35.01 -6.76 23.69
C ARG A 166 34.20 -7.96 24.16
N PHE A 167 33.32 -8.52 23.31
CA PHE A 167 32.66 -9.79 23.59
C PHE A 167 33.64 -10.98 23.68
N ALA A 168 34.69 -11.04 22.86
CA ALA A 168 35.73 -12.04 23.00
C ALA A 168 36.43 -11.98 24.39
N ILE A 169 36.81 -10.78 24.84
CA ILE A 169 37.41 -10.58 26.19
C ILE A 169 36.40 -10.92 27.30
N ALA A 170 35.13 -10.57 27.13
CA ALA A 170 34.08 -10.93 28.10
C ALA A 170 33.93 -12.46 28.23
N HIS A 171 33.94 -13.19 27.11
CA HIS A 171 33.88 -14.65 27.08
C HIS A 171 35.17 -15.32 27.59
N GLU A 172 36.35 -14.72 27.38
CA GLU A 172 37.61 -15.17 28.01
C GLU A 172 37.60 -15.03 29.54
N LEU A 173 36.82 -14.08 30.08
CA LEU A 173 36.66 -13.85 31.52
C LEU A 173 35.50 -14.66 32.14
N ALA A 174 34.46 -14.98 31.35
CA ALA A 174 33.31 -15.78 31.73
C ALA A 174 32.93 -16.74 30.57
N PRO A 175 33.58 -17.92 30.47
CA PRO A 175 33.41 -18.81 29.32
C PRO A 175 32.06 -19.53 29.30
N ASP A 176 31.45 -19.74 30.47
CA ASP A 176 30.20 -20.50 30.64
C ASP A 176 28.94 -19.59 30.68
N ASP A 177 29.10 -18.27 30.52
CA ASP A 177 28.00 -17.29 30.48
C ASP A 177 27.32 -17.29 29.10
N GLU A 178 26.05 -17.69 29.03
CA GLU A 178 25.34 -17.81 27.76
C GLU A 178 24.92 -16.46 27.16
N GLU A 179 24.67 -15.44 27.99
CA GLU A 179 24.19 -14.12 27.56
C GLU A 179 25.31 -13.30 26.88
N ILE A 180 26.56 -13.46 27.36
CA ILE A 180 27.76 -12.91 26.69
C ILE A 180 27.92 -13.53 25.30
N VAL A 181 27.76 -14.86 25.18
CA VAL A 181 27.86 -15.57 23.90
C VAL A 181 26.68 -15.21 22.98
N PHE A 182 25.47 -15.05 23.53
CA PHE A 182 24.27 -14.64 22.81
C PHE A 182 24.42 -13.22 22.23
N ASN A 183 24.84 -12.25 23.02
CA ASN A 183 25.07 -10.87 22.59
C ASN A 183 26.24 -10.75 21.60
N TRP A 184 27.23 -11.66 21.66
CA TRP A 184 28.22 -11.80 20.60
C TRP A 184 27.59 -12.33 19.30
N GLY A 185 26.70 -13.32 19.38
CA GLY A 185 25.92 -13.82 18.24
C GLY A 185 25.10 -12.72 17.57
N LEU A 186 24.39 -11.89 18.36
CA LEU A 186 23.69 -10.70 17.85
C LEU A 186 24.66 -9.74 17.13
N THR A 187 25.86 -9.54 17.66
CA THR A 187 26.88 -8.70 17.02
C THR A 187 27.30 -9.24 15.64
N ARG A 188 27.46 -10.56 15.49
CA ARG A 188 27.75 -11.21 14.19
C ARG A 188 26.57 -11.15 13.23
N LEU A 189 25.35 -11.27 13.74
CA LEU A 189 24.13 -11.18 12.93
C LEU A 189 23.95 -9.76 12.35
N HIS A 190 24.18 -8.72 13.15
CA HIS A 190 24.18 -7.31 12.68
C HIS A 190 25.35 -7.01 11.73
N GLU A 191 26.52 -7.63 11.92
CA GLU A 191 27.66 -7.62 10.97
C GLU A 191 27.33 -8.37 9.64
N LYS A 192 26.13 -8.98 9.52
CA LYS A 192 25.66 -9.84 8.43
C LYS A 192 26.54 -11.08 8.19
N ASN A 193 27.33 -11.46 9.20
CA ASN A 193 28.17 -12.65 9.21
C ASN A 193 27.37 -13.84 9.75
N ALA A 194 26.52 -14.40 8.89
CA ALA A 194 25.57 -15.45 9.25
C ALA A 194 26.26 -16.72 9.81
N ASP A 195 27.41 -17.13 9.26
CA ASP A 195 28.14 -18.31 9.74
C ASP A 195 28.66 -18.12 11.18
N ALA A 196 29.31 -16.99 11.47
CA ALA A 196 29.78 -16.70 12.81
C ALA A 196 28.63 -16.44 13.81
N ALA A 197 27.45 -16.04 13.33
CA ALA A 197 26.25 -15.92 14.14
C ALA A 197 25.67 -17.30 14.50
N ILE A 198 25.57 -18.21 13.52
CA ILE A 198 25.16 -19.62 13.71
C ILE A 198 26.04 -20.30 14.77
N ASP A 199 27.37 -20.21 14.64
CA ASP A 199 28.32 -20.79 15.60
C ASP A 199 28.11 -20.29 17.04
N LEU A 200 27.79 -19.01 17.22
CA LEU A 200 27.60 -18.40 18.54
C LEU A 200 26.22 -18.72 19.13
N PHE A 201 25.15 -18.71 18.33
CA PHE A 201 23.83 -19.13 18.81
C PHE A 201 23.79 -20.63 19.13
N GLN A 202 24.52 -21.48 18.38
CA GLN A 202 24.68 -22.89 18.74
C GLN A 202 25.43 -23.08 20.07
N LYS A 203 26.47 -22.29 20.35
CA LYS A 203 27.16 -22.29 21.66
C LYS A 203 26.24 -21.81 22.79
N THR A 204 25.46 -20.76 22.56
CA THR A 204 24.45 -20.27 23.50
C THR A 204 23.44 -21.38 23.85
N ILE A 205 22.97 -22.12 22.85
CA ILE A 205 22.07 -23.27 23.01
C ILE A 205 22.75 -24.45 23.73
N ALA A 206 24.05 -24.64 23.55
CA ALA A 206 24.82 -25.67 24.26
C ALA A 206 25.02 -25.35 25.75
N LEU A 207 25.21 -24.08 26.10
CA LEU A 207 25.26 -23.60 27.49
C LEU A 207 23.86 -23.63 28.13
N ASN A 208 22.85 -23.08 27.45
CA ASN A 208 21.46 -23.05 27.91
C ASN A 208 20.49 -23.60 26.83
N PRO A 209 20.16 -24.91 26.88
CA PRO A 209 19.22 -25.54 25.95
C PRO A 209 17.78 -25.01 25.98
N ARG A 210 17.45 -24.06 26.88
CA ARG A 210 16.15 -23.39 26.98
C ARG A 210 16.19 -21.90 26.59
N HIS A 211 17.30 -21.41 26.04
CA HIS A 211 17.43 -20.03 25.58
C HIS A 211 16.63 -19.77 24.29
N TYR A 212 15.32 -19.52 24.43
CA TYR A 212 14.39 -19.41 23.30
C TYR A 212 14.79 -18.33 22.25
N LEU A 213 15.39 -17.21 22.69
CA LEU A 213 15.91 -16.17 21.78
C LEU A 213 17.04 -16.69 20.89
N ALA A 214 17.93 -17.55 21.40
CA ALA A 214 19.03 -18.12 20.63
C ALA A 214 18.50 -19.04 19.51
N TYR A 215 17.45 -19.82 19.74
CA TYR A 215 16.78 -20.59 18.68
C TYR A 215 16.12 -19.69 17.63
N ASN A 216 15.48 -18.60 18.04
CA ASN A 216 14.88 -17.62 17.12
C ASN A 216 15.96 -16.94 16.24
N TYR A 217 17.06 -16.49 16.84
CA TYR A 217 18.12 -15.81 16.10
C TYR A 217 19.03 -16.77 15.31
N LEU A 218 19.16 -18.03 15.73
CA LEU A 218 19.70 -19.13 14.90
C LEU A 218 18.84 -19.31 13.65
N GLY A 219 17.51 -19.34 13.79
CA GLY A 219 16.58 -19.37 12.67
C GLY A 219 16.79 -18.21 11.70
N LYS A 220 16.81 -16.97 12.21
CA LYS A 220 17.08 -15.74 11.43
C LYS A 220 18.45 -15.77 10.73
N SER A 221 19.45 -16.42 11.33
CA SER A 221 20.79 -16.59 10.74
C SER A 221 20.79 -17.60 9.58
N HIS A 222 20.01 -18.69 9.68
CA HIS A 222 19.78 -19.61 8.56
C HIS A 222 18.95 -18.95 7.44
N GLY A 223 18.00 -18.08 7.77
CA GLY A 223 17.23 -17.29 6.81
C GLY A 223 18.09 -16.38 5.93
N LEU A 224 19.12 -15.73 6.50
CA LEU A 224 20.11 -14.97 5.72
C LEU A 224 20.86 -15.82 4.68
N LYS A 225 20.97 -17.13 4.90
CA LYS A 225 21.56 -18.10 3.98
C LYS A 225 20.53 -18.81 3.08
N LYS A 226 19.26 -18.37 3.11
CA LYS A 226 18.11 -19.01 2.44
C LYS A 226 17.88 -20.48 2.86
N GLN A 227 18.36 -20.87 4.04
CA GLN A 227 18.20 -22.22 4.60
C GLN A 227 16.85 -22.34 5.30
N TYR A 228 15.77 -22.31 4.52
CA TYR A 228 14.41 -22.12 5.02
C TYR A 228 13.89 -23.26 5.92
N THR A 229 14.42 -24.47 5.79
CA THR A 229 14.05 -25.62 6.64
C THR A 229 14.64 -25.46 8.05
N GLU A 230 15.91 -25.08 8.12
CA GLU A 230 16.65 -24.81 9.35
C GLU A 230 16.16 -23.52 10.03
N GLU A 231 15.75 -22.52 9.24
CA GLU A 231 15.07 -21.31 9.71
C GLU A 231 13.73 -21.63 10.39
N GLU A 232 12.85 -22.39 9.72
CA GLU A 232 11.57 -22.83 10.30
C GLU A 232 11.79 -23.64 11.59
N ALA A 233 12.75 -24.58 11.59
CA ALA A 233 13.09 -25.37 12.77
C ALA A 233 13.54 -24.49 13.95
N GLY A 234 14.32 -23.42 13.71
CA GLY A 234 14.72 -22.45 14.73
C GLY A 234 13.53 -21.73 15.36
N TYR A 235 12.62 -21.17 14.55
CA TYR A 235 11.43 -20.49 15.06
C TYR A 235 10.45 -21.45 15.76
N MET A 236 10.26 -22.66 15.23
CA MET A 236 9.43 -23.69 15.87
C MET A 236 10.00 -24.10 17.23
N LYS A 237 11.32 -24.26 17.37
CA LYS A 237 11.94 -24.60 18.65
C LYS A 237 11.90 -23.45 19.67
N ALA A 238 12.01 -22.21 19.21
CA ALA A 238 11.78 -21.04 20.07
C ALA A 238 10.33 -21.02 20.62
N LEU A 239 9.34 -21.32 19.77
CA LEU A 239 7.92 -21.37 20.16
C LEU A 239 7.56 -22.58 21.03
N GLU A 240 8.26 -23.72 20.90
CA GLU A 240 8.14 -24.87 21.82
C GLU A 240 8.53 -24.49 23.26
N ILE A 241 9.51 -23.59 23.40
CA ILE A 241 10.00 -23.12 24.71
C ILE A 241 9.19 -21.91 25.22
N LYS A 242 8.75 -21.02 24.32
CA LYS A 242 7.97 -19.81 24.62
C LYS A 242 6.87 -19.58 23.58
N GLU A 243 5.67 -20.13 23.83
CA GLU A 243 4.51 -20.07 22.94
C GLU A 243 4.02 -18.63 22.66
N ASP A 244 4.20 -17.70 23.59
CA ASP A 244 3.73 -16.30 23.50
C ASP A 244 4.73 -15.34 22.82
N LEU A 245 5.71 -15.86 22.07
CA LEU A 245 6.71 -15.05 21.38
C LEU A 245 6.21 -14.54 20.01
N ALA A 246 5.61 -13.34 20.02
CA ALA A 246 5.05 -12.68 18.83
C ALA A 246 6.00 -12.62 17.62
N GLN A 247 7.28 -12.26 17.84
CA GLN A 247 8.28 -12.21 16.77
C GLN A 247 8.54 -13.56 16.12
N ALA A 248 8.64 -14.65 16.89
CA ALA A 248 8.88 -15.98 16.33
C ALA A 248 7.66 -16.50 15.56
N HIS A 249 6.45 -16.13 15.97
CA HIS A 249 5.25 -16.37 15.16
C HIS A 249 5.26 -15.57 13.85
N PHE A 250 5.60 -14.28 13.88
CA PHE A 250 5.74 -13.46 12.66
C PHE A 250 6.80 -14.04 11.72
N ASN A 251 7.99 -14.35 12.22
CA ASN A 251 9.08 -14.92 11.44
C ASN A 251 8.72 -16.30 10.85
N LEU A 252 8.07 -17.17 11.64
CA LEU A 252 7.59 -18.48 11.17
C LEU A 252 6.53 -18.35 10.06
N ALA A 253 5.68 -17.33 10.14
CA ALA A 253 4.72 -17.03 9.09
C ALA A 253 5.40 -16.52 7.80
N VAL A 254 6.46 -15.71 7.92
CA VAL A 254 7.26 -15.23 6.79
C VAL A 254 7.97 -16.39 6.09
N VAL A 255 8.74 -17.24 6.80
CA VAL A 255 9.46 -18.37 6.16
C VAL A 255 8.50 -19.36 5.50
N ARG A 256 7.35 -19.67 6.13
CA ARG A 256 6.31 -20.49 5.49
C ARG A 256 5.70 -19.84 4.25
N SER A 257 5.58 -18.52 4.21
CA SER A 257 5.13 -17.81 3.01
C SER A 257 6.17 -17.89 1.88
N LEU A 258 7.47 -17.85 2.19
CA LEU A 258 8.55 -18.07 1.22
C LEU A 258 8.56 -19.52 0.69
N GLN A 259 8.26 -20.50 1.54
CA GLN A 259 8.05 -21.91 1.17
C GLN A 259 6.72 -22.18 0.41
N LYS A 260 5.91 -21.13 0.12
CA LYS A 260 4.52 -21.21 -0.41
C LYS A 260 3.50 -21.97 0.47
N ASN A 261 3.85 -22.27 1.73
CA ASN A 261 2.96 -22.89 2.72
C ASN A 261 2.02 -21.85 3.35
N TYR A 262 1.14 -21.26 2.53
CA TYR A 262 0.30 -20.13 2.96
C TYR A 262 -0.73 -20.50 4.03
N GLU A 263 -1.28 -21.73 3.97
CA GLU A 263 -2.18 -22.27 5.00
C GLU A 263 -1.48 -22.44 6.35
N GLY A 264 -0.21 -22.88 6.35
CA GLY A 264 0.61 -23.01 7.56
C GLY A 264 1.19 -21.69 8.08
N ALA A 265 1.23 -20.64 7.25
CA ALA A 265 1.70 -19.31 7.62
C ALA A 265 0.61 -18.46 8.30
N ALA A 266 -0.61 -18.45 7.75
CA ALA A 266 -1.69 -17.57 8.18
C ALA A 266 -2.00 -17.61 9.71
N PRO A 267 -2.12 -18.77 10.37
CA PRO A 267 -2.39 -18.82 11.82
C PRO A 267 -1.29 -18.17 12.66
N HIS A 268 -0.05 -18.15 12.19
CA HIS A 268 1.06 -17.52 12.89
C HIS A 268 1.12 -16.00 12.66
N PHE A 269 0.73 -15.51 11.48
CA PHE A 269 0.47 -14.08 11.29
C PHE A 269 -0.67 -13.56 12.17
N GLU A 270 -1.79 -14.29 12.25
CA GLU A 270 -2.88 -13.95 13.18
C GLU A 270 -2.39 -13.96 14.62
N ARG A 271 -1.64 -14.99 15.03
CA ARG A 271 -1.13 -15.13 16.40
C ARG A 271 -0.12 -14.05 16.78
N ALA A 272 0.74 -13.61 15.86
CA ALA A 272 1.62 -12.47 16.07
C ALA A 272 0.81 -11.19 16.37
N ILE A 273 -0.22 -10.89 15.56
CA ILE A 273 -1.11 -9.73 15.74
C ILE A 273 -1.95 -9.82 17.04
N GLU A 274 -2.32 -11.02 17.48
CA GLU A 274 -2.99 -11.21 18.78
C GLU A 274 -2.09 -10.86 19.98
N LEU A 275 -0.78 -11.12 19.86
CA LEU A 275 0.20 -10.92 20.93
C LEU A 275 0.75 -9.49 20.94
N ASP A 276 1.11 -8.95 19.78
CA ASP A 276 1.43 -7.53 19.59
C ASP A 276 0.88 -6.99 18.27
N LYS A 277 0.20 -5.85 18.35
CA LYS A 277 -0.42 -5.17 17.21
C LYS A 277 0.59 -4.42 16.33
N THR A 278 1.85 -4.30 16.72
CA THR A 278 2.91 -3.81 15.81
C THR A 278 3.05 -4.67 14.55
N PHE A 279 2.74 -5.97 14.66
CA PHE A 279 2.70 -6.91 13.53
C PHE A 279 1.43 -6.80 12.66
N ASP A 280 0.50 -5.88 12.93
CA ASP A 280 -0.67 -5.61 12.08
C ASP A 280 -0.28 -4.80 10.83
N GLN A 281 0.70 -5.32 10.09
CA GLN A 281 1.39 -4.64 9.01
C GLN A 281 0.62 -4.71 7.69
N PRO A 282 0.82 -3.76 6.75
CA PRO A 282 0.09 -3.71 5.49
C PRO A 282 0.19 -4.99 4.65
N PHE A 283 1.37 -5.63 4.62
CA PHE A 283 1.55 -6.89 3.89
C PHE A 283 0.87 -8.06 4.61
N VAL A 284 0.88 -8.11 5.94
CA VAL A 284 0.21 -9.14 6.74
C VAL A 284 -1.31 -9.02 6.63
N ILE A 285 -1.84 -7.79 6.66
CA ILE A 285 -3.26 -7.50 6.39
C ILE A 285 -3.63 -7.97 4.99
N GLN A 286 -2.81 -7.67 3.98
CA GLN A 286 -3.03 -8.10 2.59
C GLN A 286 -2.99 -9.62 2.45
N PHE A 287 -2.03 -10.30 3.08
CA PHE A 287 -1.89 -11.75 3.11
C PHE A 287 -3.13 -12.43 3.71
N LEU A 288 -3.53 -12.03 4.93
CA LEU A 288 -4.71 -12.57 5.61
C LEU A 288 -6.02 -12.24 4.87
N THR A 289 -6.05 -11.14 4.12
CA THR A 289 -7.19 -10.79 3.25
C THR A 289 -7.22 -11.64 1.98
N ALA A 290 -6.06 -11.91 1.37
CA ALA A 290 -5.94 -12.79 0.20
C ALA A 290 -6.32 -14.24 0.54
N MET A 291 -5.95 -14.72 1.73
CA MET A 291 -6.39 -16.01 2.28
C MET A 291 -7.88 -16.04 2.70
N GLY A 292 -8.62 -14.93 2.57
CA GLY A 292 -10.04 -14.83 2.94
C GLY A 292 -10.32 -14.82 4.45
N LEU A 293 -9.30 -14.83 5.30
CA LEU A 293 -9.40 -14.90 6.76
C LEU A 293 -9.75 -13.54 7.38
N ARG A 294 -9.35 -12.44 6.73
CA ARG A 294 -9.66 -11.07 7.15
C ARG A 294 -10.49 -10.34 6.08
N LYS A 295 -11.57 -9.68 6.50
CA LYS A 295 -12.31 -8.78 5.60
C LYS A 295 -11.60 -7.43 5.49
N PRO A 296 -11.60 -6.77 4.31
CA PRO A 296 -11.13 -5.40 4.18
C PRO A 296 -11.85 -4.45 5.16
N GLY A 297 -11.11 -3.92 6.14
CA GLY A 297 -11.61 -2.92 7.09
C GLY A 297 -12.24 -3.44 8.39
N GLU A 298 -12.23 -4.74 8.68
CA GLU A 298 -12.64 -5.27 9.99
C GLU A 298 -11.45 -5.68 10.87
N GLY A 299 -11.61 -5.48 12.18
CA GLY A 299 -10.72 -6.02 13.22
C GLY A 299 -11.18 -7.41 13.68
N MET A 300 -10.25 -8.20 14.24
CA MET A 300 -10.40 -9.64 14.51
C MET A 300 -11.67 -10.06 15.27
N LYS A 301 -12.21 -11.21 14.88
CA LYS A 301 -13.00 -12.11 15.74
C LYS A 301 -12.48 -13.54 15.56
N LYS A 302 -12.23 -14.24 16.67
CA LYS A 302 -11.64 -15.58 16.69
C LYS A 302 -12.55 -16.62 16.01
N ALA A 303 -11.98 -17.47 15.16
CA ALA A 303 -12.59 -18.70 14.65
C ALA A 303 -11.96 -19.94 15.32
N ARG A 304 -12.60 -21.11 15.24
CA ARG A 304 -12.19 -22.33 15.96
C ARG A 304 -12.24 -23.56 15.05
N LEU A 305 -11.11 -24.26 14.93
CA LEU A 305 -10.90 -25.46 14.10
C LEU A 305 -11.88 -26.61 14.41
N LYS A 306 -12.28 -27.36 13.37
CA LYS A 306 -12.69 -28.78 13.44
C LYS A 306 -12.80 -29.43 12.04
N ASN A 307 -12.66 -30.76 12.00
CA ASN A 307 -12.42 -31.55 10.79
C ASN A 307 -13.65 -32.34 10.28
N SER A 308 -13.49 -32.95 9.09
CA SER A 308 -14.39 -33.79 8.25
C SER A 308 -14.88 -35.11 8.93
N PRO A 309 -15.74 -36.01 8.34
CA PRO A 309 -16.04 -36.21 6.89
C PRO A 309 -17.50 -36.60 6.45
N LYS A 310 -17.61 -37.01 5.16
CA LYS A 310 -18.79 -37.22 4.26
C LYS A 310 -19.83 -38.29 4.63
N LYS A 311 -21.06 -38.18 4.08
CA LYS A 311 -21.65 -39.16 3.09
C LYS A 311 -22.97 -38.71 2.41
N GLY A 312 -23.19 -39.18 1.16
CA GLY A 312 -24.42 -39.05 0.33
C GLY A 312 -24.51 -37.81 -0.58
N GLU A 313 -25.40 -37.72 -1.60
CA GLU A 313 -26.20 -38.76 -2.28
C GLU A 313 -26.74 -38.28 -3.68
N THR A 314 -27.45 -39.17 -4.39
CA THR A 314 -27.91 -39.13 -5.82
C THR A 314 -29.40 -38.69 -5.91
N GLN A 315 -30.04 -38.18 -7.00
CA GLN A 315 -30.38 -38.64 -8.39
C GLN A 315 -31.13 -37.48 -9.15
N THR A 316 -31.40 -37.43 -10.48
CA THR A 316 -30.84 -37.99 -11.75
C THR A 316 -31.37 -37.20 -12.98
N ALA A 317 -30.51 -36.99 -13.99
CA ALA A 317 -30.68 -36.90 -15.47
C ALA A 317 -32.02 -36.52 -16.18
N LYS A 318 -31.94 -35.63 -17.20
CA LYS A 318 -32.03 -35.97 -18.67
C LYS A 318 -31.73 -34.80 -19.64
N LEU A 319 -31.54 -35.10 -20.93
CA LEU A 319 -31.25 -34.21 -22.08
C LEU A 319 -32.55 -33.96 -22.93
N ASP A 320 -32.66 -33.23 -24.06
CA ASP A 320 -31.98 -33.39 -25.38
C ASP A 320 -32.30 -32.31 -26.46
N THR A 321 -31.30 -32.01 -27.33
CA THR A 321 -31.38 -31.64 -28.78
C THR A 321 -31.97 -30.29 -29.31
N ALA A 322 -31.64 -29.99 -30.59
CA ALA A 322 -32.02 -28.86 -31.48
C ALA A 322 -31.95 -29.37 -32.96
N PRO A 323 -31.87 -28.59 -34.10
CA PRO A 323 -32.00 -27.14 -34.38
C PRO A 323 -32.72 -26.74 -35.73
N THR A 324 -32.56 -25.46 -36.17
CA THR A 324 -32.41 -24.92 -37.57
C THR A 324 -33.58 -24.51 -38.53
N GLU A 325 -33.22 -23.57 -39.45
CA GLU A 325 -33.88 -22.99 -40.66
C GLU A 325 -35.11 -22.04 -40.51
N GLY A 326 -35.34 -20.99 -41.35
CA GLY A 326 -34.49 -20.27 -42.34
C GLY A 326 -35.20 -19.75 -43.62
N LYS A 327 -35.10 -18.45 -44.00
CA LYS A 327 -35.25 -17.92 -45.40
C LYS A 327 -35.04 -16.39 -45.61
N LYS A 328 -34.88 -15.97 -46.89
CA LYS A 328 -34.69 -14.61 -47.45
C LYS A 328 -35.92 -14.10 -48.26
N SER A 329 -35.95 -12.80 -48.58
CA SER A 329 -36.42 -12.28 -49.90
C SER A 329 -35.66 -11.00 -50.30
N GLU A 330 -35.73 -10.60 -51.58
CA GLU A 330 -34.99 -9.47 -52.18
C GLU A 330 -35.91 -8.63 -53.11
N GLY A 331 -35.49 -7.42 -53.49
CA GLY A 331 -36.19 -6.56 -54.46
C GLY A 331 -35.30 -5.42 -55.00
N SER A 332 -35.45 -5.08 -56.28
CA SER A 332 -34.67 -4.09 -57.05
C SER A 332 -35.65 -3.20 -57.84
N GLY A 333 -35.38 -1.96 -58.26
CA GLY A 333 -34.19 -1.07 -58.19
C GLY A 333 -34.35 0.03 -59.27
N HIS A 334 -33.37 0.93 -59.47
CA HIS A 334 -33.07 1.68 -60.73
C HIS A 334 -32.08 2.85 -60.52
N ASN A 335 -31.40 3.28 -61.60
CA ASN A 335 -30.38 4.34 -61.63
C ASN A 335 -30.86 5.58 -62.39
N MET A 336 -30.20 6.73 -62.19
CA MET A 336 -29.92 7.78 -63.18
C MET A 336 -28.72 8.63 -62.72
N GLU A 337 -27.95 9.19 -63.65
CA GLU A 337 -26.75 10.00 -63.37
C GLU A 337 -27.04 11.51 -63.19
N GLY A 338 -26.09 12.25 -62.60
CA GLY A 338 -26.19 13.70 -62.44
C GLY A 338 -25.00 14.31 -61.69
N SER A 339 -23.83 14.43 -62.32
CA SER A 339 -22.61 14.95 -61.69
C SER A 339 -22.31 16.40 -62.08
N SER A 340 -22.62 17.35 -61.19
CA SER A 340 -21.93 18.66 -61.12
C SER A 340 -22.20 19.40 -59.80
N SER A 341 -21.79 18.83 -58.67
CA SER A 341 -21.63 19.59 -57.42
C SER A 341 -20.28 19.27 -56.79
N LYS A 342 -19.65 20.26 -56.14
CA LYS A 342 -18.52 19.99 -55.25
C LYS A 342 -19.06 19.26 -54.02
N ILE A 343 -19.01 17.94 -54.04
CA ILE A 343 -19.26 17.12 -52.85
C ILE A 343 -18.06 17.33 -51.93
N GLU A 344 -18.19 18.27 -50.99
CA GLU A 344 -17.28 18.37 -49.86
C GLU A 344 -17.35 17.06 -49.09
N LYS A 345 -16.27 16.27 -49.16
CA LYS A 345 -16.12 15.01 -48.43
C LYS A 345 -16.27 15.31 -46.94
N LYS A 346 -17.42 14.94 -46.35
CA LYS A 346 -17.74 15.14 -44.92
C LYS A 346 -16.89 14.28 -43.99
N VAL A 347 -16.26 13.24 -44.54
CA VAL A 347 -15.23 12.44 -43.90
C VAL A 347 -13.98 12.42 -44.78
N THR A 348 -12.82 12.39 -44.13
CA THR A 348 -11.49 12.31 -44.72
C THR A 348 -10.90 10.94 -44.35
N LEU A 349 -10.37 10.20 -45.33
CA LEU A 349 -9.49 9.05 -45.05
C LEU A 349 -8.14 9.60 -44.57
N VAL A 350 -7.61 9.07 -43.48
CA VAL A 350 -6.27 9.46 -42.97
C VAL A 350 -5.42 8.22 -42.85
N LYS A 351 -4.22 8.24 -43.40
CA LYS A 351 -3.25 7.14 -43.29
C LYS A 351 -1.81 7.65 -43.15
N GLY A 352 -0.87 6.76 -42.91
CA GLY A 352 0.56 7.08 -42.93
C GLY A 352 1.42 5.94 -42.44
N HIS A 353 2.71 6.22 -42.31
CA HIS A 353 3.68 5.27 -41.77
C HIS A 353 4.46 5.89 -40.61
N VAL A 354 4.65 5.13 -39.54
CA VAL A 354 5.38 5.51 -38.33
C VAL A 354 6.70 4.75 -38.26
N THR A 355 7.78 5.52 -38.12
CA THR A 355 9.12 5.01 -37.82
C THR A 355 9.66 5.62 -36.54
N ILE A 356 10.35 4.81 -35.75
CA ILE A 356 11.09 5.21 -34.54
C ILE A 356 12.54 4.77 -34.75
N ASN A 357 13.48 5.72 -34.72
CA ASN A 357 14.89 5.51 -35.05
C ASN A 357 15.11 4.80 -36.40
N GLY A 358 14.24 5.08 -37.37
CA GLY A 358 14.28 4.51 -38.72
C GLY A 358 13.75 3.08 -38.86
N GLN A 359 13.31 2.43 -37.77
CA GLN A 359 12.60 1.16 -37.81
C GLN A 359 11.08 1.39 -37.77
N PRO A 360 10.24 0.55 -38.39
CA PRO A 360 8.79 0.62 -38.22
C PRO A 360 8.37 0.52 -36.74
N ALA A 361 7.35 1.27 -36.34
CA ALA A 361 6.71 1.05 -35.04
C ALA A 361 5.92 -0.27 -35.03
N ASP A 362 5.91 -0.98 -33.91
CA ASP A 362 5.14 -2.23 -33.77
C ASP A 362 3.67 -1.97 -33.38
N GLU A 363 2.92 -3.06 -33.16
CA GLU A 363 1.47 -3.05 -32.95
C GLU A 363 1.02 -2.36 -31.64
N ARG A 364 1.97 -1.97 -30.77
CA ARG A 364 1.74 -1.17 -29.56
C ARG A 364 1.71 0.34 -29.84
N GLY A 365 1.96 0.76 -31.08
CA GLY A 365 1.88 2.15 -31.51
C GLY A 365 0.43 2.58 -31.73
N VAL A 366 0.08 3.76 -31.22
CA VAL A 366 -1.29 4.30 -31.22
C VAL A 366 -1.27 5.70 -31.84
N VAL A 367 -1.96 5.89 -32.98
CA VAL A 367 -2.22 7.22 -33.55
C VAL A 367 -3.62 7.65 -33.15
N PHE A 368 -3.78 8.86 -32.62
CA PHE A 368 -5.09 9.38 -32.20
C PHE A 368 -5.26 10.87 -32.53
N LEU A 369 -6.52 11.30 -32.60
CA LEU A 369 -6.91 12.65 -33.01
C LEU A 369 -7.74 13.33 -31.92
N GLU A 370 -7.15 14.28 -31.20
CA GLU A 370 -7.87 15.09 -30.22
C GLU A 370 -8.48 16.34 -30.86
N THR A 371 -9.63 16.82 -30.36
CA THR A 371 -10.22 18.08 -30.82
C THR A 371 -9.54 19.28 -30.15
N LYS A 372 -9.48 20.44 -30.82
CA LYS A 372 -8.79 21.65 -30.30
C LYS A 372 -9.34 22.18 -28.96
N ASP A 373 -10.56 21.81 -28.60
CA ASP A 373 -11.20 22.14 -27.32
C ASP A 373 -10.93 21.11 -26.20
N LYS A 374 -10.25 20.00 -26.52
CA LYS A 374 -9.99 18.83 -25.65
C LYS A 374 -11.24 18.29 -24.95
N LEU A 375 -12.42 18.45 -25.56
CA LEU A 375 -13.69 17.99 -24.99
C LEU A 375 -13.94 16.51 -25.32
N ARG A 376 -14.29 15.72 -24.29
CA ARG A 376 -14.75 14.33 -24.46
C ARG A 376 -16.00 14.30 -25.33
N ILE A 377 -15.97 13.51 -26.40
CA ILE A 377 -17.09 13.37 -27.33
C ILE A 377 -18.30 12.75 -26.61
N PRO A 378 -19.49 13.40 -26.62
CA PRO A 378 -20.70 12.82 -26.03
C PRO A 378 -21.08 11.48 -26.69
N ASN A 379 -21.64 10.56 -25.89
CA ASN A 379 -22.08 9.23 -26.33
C ASN A 379 -20.98 8.33 -26.93
N GLN A 380 -19.72 8.61 -26.59
CA GLN A 380 -18.57 7.76 -26.85
C GLN A 380 -18.75 6.32 -26.35
N THR A 381 -18.44 5.36 -27.22
CA THR A 381 -18.36 3.93 -26.88
C THR A 381 -17.38 3.72 -25.73
N THR A 382 -17.77 2.88 -24.77
CA THR A 382 -16.92 2.44 -23.66
C THR A 382 -16.75 0.94 -23.71
N GLN A 383 -15.50 0.47 -23.75
CA GLN A 383 -15.17 -0.94 -23.68
C GLN A 383 -15.35 -1.49 -22.26
N GLN A 384 -15.58 -2.79 -22.14
CA GLN A 384 -15.14 -3.56 -20.98
C GLN A 384 -14.08 -4.52 -21.51
N ILE A 385 -12.86 -4.46 -20.98
CA ILE A 385 -11.80 -5.43 -21.33
C ILE A 385 -11.34 -6.17 -20.09
N GLU A 386 -10.97 -7.43 -20.30
CA GLU A 386 -10.36 -8.27 -19.29
C GLU A 386 -8.84 -8.27 -19.49
N ILE A 387 -8.09 -8.14 -18.41
CA ILE A 387 -6.64 -8.28 -18.38
C ILE A 387 -6.33 -9.38 -17.36
N GLN A 388 -5.98 -10.55 -17.88
CA GLN A 388 -5.67 -11.73 -17.08
C GLN A 388 -4.25 -11.66 -16.54
N GLN A 389 -4.01 -12.27 -15.39
CA GLN A 389 -2.69 -12.60 -14.86
C GLN A 389 -2.56 -14.11 -15.02
N THR A 390 -1.73 -14.53 -15.98
CA THR A 390 -1.55 -15.94 -16.36
C THR A 390 -0.09 -16.16 -16.71
N ASP A 391 0.51 -17.23 -16.20
CA ASP A 391 1.93 -17.56 -16.34
C ASP A 391 2.85 -16.40 -15.89
N LEU A 392 2.43 -15.71 -14.82
CA LEU A 392 3.09 -14.51 -14.26
C LEU A 392 3.20 -13.33 -15.24
N GLN A 393 2.33 -13.28 -16.26
CA GLN A 393 2.29 -12.22 -17.27
C GLN A 393 0.88 -11.63 -17.45
N PHE A 394 0.81 -10.42 -18.01
CA PHE A 394 -0.46 -9.79 -18.37
C PHE A 394 -0.94 -10.27 -19.75
N SER A 395 -2.16 -10.77 -19.83
CA SER A 395 -2.79 -11.17 -21.10
C SER A 395 -4.12 -10.44 -21.30
N PRO A 396 -4.27 -9.58 -22.34
CA PRO A 396 -3.24 -9.18 -23.30
C PRO A 396 -2.18 -8.24 -22.67
N ALA A 397 -0.94 -8.30 -23.18
CA ALA A 397 0.16 -7.46 -22.70
C ALA A 397 0.08 -5.98 -23.17
N HIS A 398 -0.70 -5.72 -24.22
CA HIS A 398 -1.01 -4.38 -24.73
C HIS A 398 -2.52 -4.23 -24.95
N SER A 399 -3.07 -3.02 -24.77
CA SER A 399 -4.45 -2.70 -25.09
C SER A 399 -4.67 -1.19 -25.28
N VAL A 400 -5.68 -0.84 -26.07
CA VAL A 400 -6.16 0.54 -26.24
C VAL A 400 -7.64 0.61 -25.88
N VAL A 401 -8.01 1.55 -25.02
CA VAL A 401 -9.39 1.73 -24.53
C VAL A 401 -9.77 3.20 -24.50
N GLN A 402 -11.06 3.50 -24.57
CA GLN A 402 -11.54 4.89 -24.56
C GLN A 402 -11.85 5.37 -23.14
N VAL A 403 -11.73 6.67 -22.86
CA VAL A 403 -12.12 7.25 -21.55
C VAL A 403 -13.54 6.84 -21.15
N GLY A 404 -13.68 6.33 -19.92
CA GLY A 404 -14.92 5.78 -19.35
C GLY A 404 -15.05 4.26 -19.45
N SER A 405 -14.16 3.57 -20.17
CA SER A 405 -14.10 2.12 -20.24
C SER A 405 -13.72 1.47 -18.91
N ILE A 406 -14.05 0.19 -18.75
CA ILE A 406 -13.75 -0.60 -17.56
C ILE A 406 -12.64 -1.61 -17.89
N LEU A 407 -11.59 -1.61 -17.07
CA LEU A 407 -10.59 -2.68 -17.03
C LEU A 407 -10.99 -3.64 -15.90
N THR A 408 -11.10 -4.94 -16.20
CA THR A 408 -11.27 -5.99 -15.20
C THR A 408 -10.00 -6.82 -15.16
N PHE A 409 -9.27 -6.74 -14.05
CA PHE A 409 -8.10 -7.56 -13.81
C PHE A 409 -8.54 -8.89 -13.18
N VAL A 410 -8.15 -10.02 -13.77
CA VAL A 410 -8.50 -11.37 -13.30
C VAL A 410 -7.23 -12.16 -13.02
N ASN A 411 -7.05 -12.65 -11.80
CA ASN A 411 -5.91 -13.47 -11.47
C ASN A 411 -6.20 -14.96 -11.74
N ASN A 412 -5.50 -15.55 -12.71
CA ASN A 412 -5.55 -16.99 -13.02
C ASN A 412 -4.33 -17.75 -12.50
N ASP A 413 -3.27 -17.05 -12.05
CA ASP A 413 -2.13 -17.64 -11.37
C ASP A 413 -2.50 -18.12 -9.96
N ASN A 414 -1.67 -18.99 -9.38
CA ASN A 414 -1.80 -19.39 -7.97
C ASN A 414 -1.25 -18.30 -7.02
N GLU A 415 -0.28 -17.54 -7.52
CA GLU A 415 0.43 -16.45 -6.86
C GLU A 415 -0.49 -15.27 -6.54
N VAL A 416 -0.26 -14.63 -5.38
CA VAL A 416 -0.98 -13.42 -4.99
C VAL A 416 -0.29 -12.20 -5.60
N HIS A 417 -0.85 -11.65 -6.68
CA HIS A 417 -0.34 -10.42 -7.30
C HIS A 417 -0.85 -9.15 -6.61
N ASN A 418 -0.08 -8.05 -6.65
CA ASN A 418 -0.64 -6.71 -6.48
C ASN A 418 -0.28 -5.85 -7.68
N ILE A 419 -1.31 -5.48 -8.45
CA ILE A 419 -1.20 -4.73 -9.70
C ILE A 419 -1.30 -3.23 -9.40
N TYR A 420 -0.36 -2.47 -9.93
CA TYR A 420 -0.32 -1.03 -9.79
C TYR A 420 0.15 -0.35 -11.08
N SER A 421 -0.05 0.97 -11.13
CA SER A 421 0.42 1.87 -12.19
C SER A 421 0.95 3.15 -11.55
N LYS A 422 2.03 3.70 -12.11
CA LYS A 422 2.60 5.01 -11.72
C LYS A 422 2.42 6.11 -12.77
N SER A 423 1.83 5.79 -13.92
CA SER A 423 1.68 6.72 -15.04
C SER A 423 0.78 7.92 -14.67
N LEU A 424 1.20 9.13 -15.07
CA LEU A 424 0.50 10.40 -14.87
C LEU A 424 -1.00 10.29 -15.17
N ASN A 425 -1.84 10.85 -14.28
CA ASN A 425 -3.33 10.77 -14.29
C ASN A 425 -3.94 9.35 -14.19
N ASN A 426 -3.13 8.30 -14.34
CA ASN A 426 -3.52 6.90 -14.33
C ASN A 426 -2.86 6.07 -13.22
N GLN A 427 -2.41 6.72 -12.15
CA GLN A 427 -1.90 6.05 -10.95
C GLN A 427 -2.99 5.28 -10.21
N PHE A 428 -2.70 4.06 -9.80
CA PHE A 428 -3.54 3.23 -8.91
C PHE A 428 -2.72 2.09 -8.30
N ASN A 429 -3.22 1.52 -7.19
CA ASN A 429 -2.75 0.27 -6.61
C ASN A 429 -3.99 -0.54 -6.19
N LEU A 430 -4.20 -1.71 -6.79
CA LEU A 430 -5.41 -2.52 -6.55
C LEU A 430 -5.39 -3.24 -5.19
N GLY A 431 -4.21 -3.37 -4.57
CA GLY A 431 -3.97 -4.28 -3.45
C GLY A 431 -3.93 -5.74 -3.89
N ALA A 432 -3.45 -6.62 -3.00
CA ALA A 432 -3.36 -8.07 -3.22
C ALA A 432 -4.63 -8.69 -3.85
N MET A 433 -4.41 -9.54 -4.85
CA MET A 433 -5.40 -10.34 -5.59
C MET A 433 -4.96 -11.80 -5.54
N ALA A 434 -5.71 -12.66 -4.83
CA ALA A 434 -5.47 -14.10 -4.82
C ALA A 434 -5.88 -14.74 -6.16
N GLY A 435 -5.38 -15.95 -6.44
CA GLY A 435 -5.83 -16.74 -7.59
C GLY A 435 -7.34 -16.92 -7.60
N GLY A 436 -7.94 -16.83 -8.80
CA GLY A 436 -9.39 -16.84 -9.02
C GLY A 436 -10.14 -15.57 -8.60
N THR A 437 -9.45 -14.50 -8.15
CA THR A 437 -10.09 -13.22 -7.81
C THR A 437 -9.99 -12.21 -8.95
N SER A 438 -10.95 -11.27 -9.00
CA SER A 438 -10.94 -10.19 -9.97
C SER A 438 -11.26 -8.83 -9.35
N LYS A 439 -10.79 -7.76 -10.00
CA LYS A 439 -11.03 -6.36 -9.61
C LYS A 439 -11.26 -5.50 -10.85
N SER A 440 -12.37 -4.76 -10.88
CA SER A 440 -12.71 -3.85 -11.97
C SER A 440 -12.49 -2.40 -11.60
N MET A 441 -11.97 -1.61 -12.54
CA MET A 441 -11.73 -0.17 -12.39
C MET A 441 -12.06 0.59 -13.68
N LYS A 442 -12.42 1.87 -13.54
CA LYS A 442 -12.93 2.72 -14.62
C LYS A 442 -11.91 3.77 -15.05
N MET A 443 -11.67 3.88 -16.35
CA MET A 443 -10.61 4.72 -16.92
C MET A 443 -11.10 6.13 -17.19
N ILE A 444 -11.22 6.93 -16.12
CA ILE A 444 -11.82 8.29 -16.20
C ILE A 444 -10.89 9.38 -16.74
N ALA A 445 -9.61 9.09 -17.01
CA ALA A 445 -8.63 10.03 -17.54
C ALA A 445 -7.86 9.41 -18.72
N ALA A 446 -7.49 10.24 -19.70
CA ALA A 446 -6.73 9.84 -20.88
C ALA A 446 -5.22 9.70 -20.59
N GLY A 447 -4.49 9.10 -21.52
CA GLY A 447 -3.05 8.85 -21.45
C GLY A 447 -2.70 7.38 -21.16
N PRO A 448 -1.40 7.05 -21.09
CA PRO A 448 -0.93 5.69 -20.88
C PRO A 448 -1.14 5.20 -19.44
N VAL A 449 -1.00 3.89 -19.30
CA VAL A 449 -1.06 3.11 -18.06
C VAL A 449 -0.05 1.98 -18.20
N ILE A 450 1.06 2.06 -17.47
CA ILE A 450 2.01 0.94 -17.40
C ILE A 450 1.62 0.09 -16.19
N LEU A 451 1.14 -1.11 -16.48
CA LEU A 451 0.76 -2.12 -15.49
C LEU A 451 2.02 -2.79 -14.98
N ARG A 452 2.17 -2.88 -13.66
CA ARG A 452 3.30 -3.51 -12.99
C ARG A 452 2.81 -4.38 -11.85
N CYS A 453 3.44 -5.52 -11.61
CA CYS A 453 3.28 -6.26 -10.36
C CYS A 453 4.34 -5.83 -9.33
N ASN A 454 4.03 -5.90 -8.04
CA ASN A 454 5.00 -5.63 -6.98
C ASN A 454 5.94 -6.82 -6.71
N LEU A 455 5.47 -8.04 -6.96
CA LEU A 455 6.20 -9.29 -6.69
C LEU A 455 7.06 -9.73 -7.89
N HIS A 456 6.55 -9.52 -9.11
CA HIS A 456 7.19 -9.94 -10.36
C HIS A 456 7.60 -8.70 -11.17
N LYS A 457 8.91 -8.44 -11.27
CA LYS A 457 9.46 -7.21 -11.90
C LYS A 457 9.20 -7.18 -13.40
N ASP A 458 9.28 -8.34 -14.04
CA ASP A 458 9.17 -8.55 -15.49
C ASP A 458 7.71 -8.74 -15.95
N MET A 459 6.77 -8.73 -15.00
CA MET A 459 5.33 -8.70 -15.27
C MET A 459 4.91 -7.25 -15.56
N ILE A 460 5.06 -6.86 -16.82
CA ILE A 460 4.78 -5.51 -17.32
C ILE A 460 3.76 -5.57 -18.44
N GLY A 461 2.69 -4.77 -18.31
CA GLY A 461 1.63 -4.63 -19.30
C GLY A 461 1.39 -3.17 -19.65
N THR A 462 0.72 -2.89 -20.75
CA THR A 462 0.48 -1.52 -21.21
C THR A 462 -0.96 -1.33 -21.65
N VAL A 463 -1.61 -0.27 -21.15
CA VAL A 463 -2.92 0.17 -21.63
C VAL A 463 -2.82 1.63 -22.03
N PHE A 464 -3.27 2.00 -23.23
CA PHE A 464 -3.40 3.41 -23.61
C PHE A 464 -4.87 3.84 -23.54
N VAL A 465 -5.16 4.89 -22.77
CA VAL A 465 -6.52 5.44 -22.66
C VAL A 465 -6.66 6.62 -23.61
N VAL A 466 -7.28 6.41 -24.77
CA VAL A 466 -7.50 7.48 -25.75
C VAL A 466 -8.58 8.45 -25.27
N PRO A 467 -8.42 9.78 -25.50
CA PRO A 467 -9.37 10.78 -25.02
C PRO A 467 -10.73 10.70 -25.70
N ASN A 468 -10.79 10.24 -26.96
CA ASN A 468 -12.02 10.10 -27.73
C ASN A 468 -12.01 8.88 -28.68
N GLY A 469 -12.92 8.82 -29.66
CA GLY A 469 -13.10 7.68 -30.56
C GLY A 469 -12.32 7.70 -31.87
N TYR A 470 -11.59 8.78 -32.19
CA TYR A 470 -10.71 8.81 -33.35
C TYR A 470 -9.31 8.33 -32.97
N PHE A 471 -9.11 7.01 -33.00
CA PHE A 471 -7.81 6.38 -32.82
C PHE A 471 -7.65 5.16 -33.75
N THR A 472 -6.41 4.75 -33.94
CA THR A 472 -6.03 3.52 -34.66
C THR A 472 -4.68 3.04 -34.13
N GLN A 473 -4.32 1.79 -34.42
CA GLN A 473 -3.02 1.20 -34.08
C GLN A 473 -2.17 1.03 -35.34
N THR A 474 -0.85 1.03 -35.19
CA THR A 474 0.06 0.60 -36.25
C THR A 474 0.01 -0.91 -36.45
N ASN A 475 0.23 -1.40 -37.67
CA ASN A 475 0.52 -2.82 -37.92
C ASN A 475 2.00 -3.14 -37.65
N ALA A 476 2.41 -4.40 -37.76
CA ALA A 476 3.82 -4.81 -37.66
C ALA A 476 4.76 -4.22 -38.75
N GLN A 477 4.23 -3.44 -39.70
CA GLN A 477 4.97 -2.67 -40.70
C GLN A 477 4.92 -1.15 -40.41
N GLY A 478 4.46 -0.73 -39.23
CA GLY A 478 4.35 0.69 -38.84
C GLY A 478 3.32 1.50 -39.61
N GLU A 479 2.49 0.87 -40.46
CA GLU A 479 1.43 1.55 -41.21
C GLU A 479 0.19 1.74 -40.34
N PHE A 480 -0.52 2.85 -40.53
CA PHE A 480 -1.79 3.13 -39.85
C PHE A 480 -2.84 3.70 -40.80
N GLN A 481 -4.13 3.48 -40.48
CA GLN A 481 -5.27 4.05 -41.21
C GLN A 481 -6.44 4.37 -40.28
N PHE A 482 -7.15 5.45 -40.59
CA PHE A 482 -8.48 5.80 -40.09
C PHE A 482 -9.47 5.77 -41.25
N ASP A 483 -10.45 4.86 -41.22
CA ASP A 483 -11.35 4.61 -42.36
C ASP A 483 -12.35 5.76 -42.63
N SER A 484 -12.68 6.56 -41.61
CA SER A 484 -13.57 7.73 -41.74
C SER A 484 -13.45 8.68 -40.55
N VAL A 485 -12.63 9.72 -40.68
CA VAL A 485 -12.59 10.84 -39.72
C VAL A 485 -13.46 11.98 -40.22
N LYS A 486 -14.30 12.57 -39.36
CA LYS A 486 -15.10 13.76 -39.71
C LYS A 486 -14.19 14.91 -40.16
N SER A 487 -14.53 15.59 -41.26
CA SER A 487 -13.75 16.74 -41.75
C SER A 487 -13.89 17.95 -40.81
N GLN A 488 -12.84 18.20 -40.02
CA GLN A 488 -12.64 19.35 -39.13
C GLN A 488 -11.15 19.43 -38.71
N GLU A 489 -10.78 20.39 -37.86
CA GLU A 489 -9.44 20.44 -37.28
C GLU A 489 -9.27 19.51 -36.06
N TYR A 490 -8.09 18.89 -35.95
CA TYR A 490 -7.66 18.04 -34.85
C TYR A 490 -6.21 18.35 -34.45
N ILE A 491 -5.82 17.90 -33.26
CA ILE A 491 -4.44 17.64 -32.87
C ILE A 491 -4.20 16.15 -33.14
N MET A 492 -3.27 15.82 -34.03
CA MET A 492 -2.83 14.45 -34.30
C MET A 492 -1.60 14.14 -33.47
N GLU A 493 -1.67 13.04 -32.72
CA GLU A 493 -0.63 12.58 -31.81
C GLU A 493 -0.33 11.09 -32.04
N PHE A 494 0.91 10.68 -31.80
CA PHE A 494 1.32 9.28 -31.79
C PHE A 494 1.96 8.95 -30.45
N TRP A 495 1.56 7.82 -29.86
CA TRP A 495 2.17 7.27 -28.64
C TRP A 495 2.62 5.82 -28.87
N HIS A 496 3.71 5.43 -28.22
CA HIS A 496 4.20 4.06 -28.16
C HIS A 496 4.91 3.85 -26.81
N PRO A 497 4.88 2.65 -26.19
CA PRO A 497 5.45 2.42 -24.85
C PRO A 497 6.92 2.83 -24.68
N GLN A 498 7.70 2.80 -25.76
CA GLN A 498 9.12 3.13 -25.74
C GLN A 498 9.43 4.63 -25.90
N LEU A 499 8.45 5.53 -26.05
CA LEU A 499 8.72 6.97 -26.23
C LEU A 499 8.64 7.74 -24.91
N TYR A 500 9.51 8.74 -24.75
CA TYR A 500 9.48 9.65 -23.61
C TYR A 500 8.30 10.64 -23.68
N PRO A 501 7.86 11.21 -22.53
CA PRO A 501 6.78 12.21 -22.48
C PRO A 501 6.95 13.36 -23.46
N ASP A 502 8.16 13.94 -23.49
CA ASP A 502 8.46 15.14 -24.28
C ASP A 502 8.62 14.82 -25.78
N GLU A 503 9.05 13.60 -26.13
CA GLU A 503 9.09 13.14 -27.52
C GLU A 503 7.67 13.05 -28.10
N VAL A 504 6.73 12.47 -27.35
CA VAL A 504 5.31 12.40 -27.76
C VAL A 504 4.72 13.81 -27.96
N ALA A 505 5.06 14.76 -27.08
CA ALA A 505 4.66 16.16 -27.23
C ALA A 505 5.34 16.86 -28.42
N GLN A 506 6.61 16.57 -28.70
CA GLN A 506 7.39 17.15 -29.81
C GLN A 506 6.81 16.77 -31.19
N TYR A 507 6.25 15.57 -31.33
CA TYR A 507 5.64 15.10 -32.58
C TYR A 507 4.12 15.36 -32.68
N SER A 508 3.51 15.99 -31.67
CA SER A 508 2.11 16.46 -31.69
C SER A 508 1.92 17.61 -32.69
N ARG A 509 0.92 17.51 -33.58
CA ARG A 509 0.71 18.47 -34.68
C ARG A 509 -0.77 18.74 -34.98
N ILE A 510 -1.09 19.97 -35.35
CA ILE A 510 -2.46 20.32 -35.79
C ILE A 510 -2.65 19.86 -37.24
N VAL A 511 -3.72 19.11 -37.50
CA VAL A 511 -4.14 18.68 -38.84
C VAL A 511 -5.53 19.23 -39.17
N SER A 512 -5.69 19.76 -40.39
CA SER A 512 -6.95 20.35 -40.86
C SER A 512 -7.60 19.44 -41.89
N LEU A 513 -8.50 18.55 -41.45
CA LEU A 513 -9.15 17.58 -42.33
C LEU A 513 -10.27 18.29 -43.12
N THR A 514 -10.00 18.57 -44.39
CA THR A 514 -10.86 19.41 -45.26
C THR A 514 -11.65 18.60 -46.29
N GLY A 515 -11.62 17.26 -46.21
CA GLY A 515 -12.27 16.34 -47.15
C GLY A 515 -11.34 15.55 -48.07
N PRO A 516 -10.25 16.08 -48.67
CA PRO A 516 -9.35 15.26 -49.48
C PRO A 516 -8.55 14.32 -48.59
N ASP A 517 -8.27 13.11 -49.07
CA ASP A 517 -7.62 12.06 -48.28
C ASP A 517 -6.19 12.43 -47.91
N LEU A 518 -5.82 12.22 -46.65
CA LEU A 518 -4.58 12.70 -46.05
C LEU A 518 -3.58 11.55 -45.83
N THR A 519 -2.31 11.79 -46.13
CA THR A 519 -1.20 10.88 -45.81
C THR A 519 -0.16 11.63 -44.98
N GLU A 520 0.04 11.22 -43.72
CA GLU A 520 0.89 11.90 -42.72
C GLU A 520 1.83 10.91 -42.03
N ASP A 521 3.12 10.94 -42.37
CA ASP A 521 4.13 10.09 -41.75
C ASP A 521 4.56 10.62 -40.38
N PHE A 522 4.99 9.73 -39.49
CA PHE A 522 5.74 10.04 -38.27
C PHE A 522 7.17 9.50 -38.40
N LYS A 523 8.17 10.38 -38.27
CA LYS A 523 9.60 10.05 -38.38
C LYS A 523 10.28 10.47 -37.09
N ILE A 524 10.18 9.59 -36.12
CA ILE A 524 10.53 9.83 -34.72
C ILE A 524 11.98 9.45 -34.50
N VAL A 525 12.75 10.40 -33.97
CA VAL A 525 14.05 10.15 -33.36
C VAL A 525 13.84 10.13 -31.85
N SER A 526 14.35 9.10 -31.19
CA SER A 526 14.17 8.89 -29.75
C SER A 526 15.47 8.42 -29.12
N GLU A 527 15.78 8.91 -27.91
CA GLU A 527 16.97 8.45 -27.16
C GLU A 527 16.74 7.09 -26.46
N SER A 528 15.49 6.62 -26.46
CA SER A 528 15.06 5.35 -25.87
C SER A 528 15.60 4.12 -26.61
N LYS A 529 15.90 3.06 -25.85
CA LYS A 529 16.37 1.78 -26.41
C LYS A 529 15.20 0.87 -26.80
N PRO A 530 15.35 0.03 -27.84
CA PRO A 530 14.33 -0.95 -28.20
C PRO A 530 13.92 -1.83 -27.01
N GLY A 531 12.63 -1.85 -26.69
CA GLY A 531 12.08 -2.62 -25.56
C GLY A 531 12.05 -1.89 -24.22
N GLU A 532 12.58 -0.68 -24.09
CA GLU A 532 12.31 0.16 -22.91
C GLU A 532 10.82 0.55 -22.86
N ILE A 533 10.29 0.70 -21.64
CA ILE A 533 8.89 1.05 -21.39
C ILE A 533 8.87 2.22 -20.40
N HIS A 534 8.54 3.41 -20.91
CA HIS A 534 8.52 4.64 -20.14
C HIS A 534 7.11 4.94 -19.64
N ASP A 535 6.95 4.92 -18.32
CA ASP A 535 5.80 5.57 -17.66
C ASP A 535 5.89 7.09 -17.91
N LEU A 536 4.75 7.78 -18.00
CA LEU A 536 4.73 9.23 -17.76
C LEU A 536 4.96 9.47 -16.26
N VAL A 537 6.22 9.57 -15.83
CA VAL A 537 6.60 9.82 -14.43
C VAL A 537 7.01 11.28 -14.22
N ASP A 538 6.01 12.10 -13.89
CA ASP A 538 6.22 13.05 -12.79
C ASP A 538 5.83 12.34 -11.49
N ASP A 539 6.66 12.47 -10.45
CA ASP A 539 6.27 12.08 -9.09
C ASP A 539 5.20 13.07 -8.61
N ILE A 540 3.92 12.74 -8.85
CA ILE A 540 2.79 13.62 -8.53
C ILE A 540 2.77 13.88 -7.02
N ASP A 541 3.22 15.07 -6.59
CA ASP A 541 3.06 15.47 -5.20
C ASP A 541 1.60 15.81 -4.91
N TYR A 542 0.86 14.78 -4.52
CA TYR A 542 -0.52 14.88 -4.08
C TYR A 542 -0.68 15.79 -2.85
N ASN A 543 0.36 16.04 -2.04
CA ASN A 543 0.31 17.02 -0.96
C ASN A 543 0.28 18.44 -1.55
N LEU A 544 1.19 18.77 -2.47
CA LEU A 544 1.18 20.03 -3.20
C LEU A 544 -0.12 20.26 -3.98
N LEU A 545 -0.76 19.22 -4.54
CA LEU A 545 -2.08 19.35 -5.13
C LEU A 545 -3.15 19.73 -4.11
N VAL A 546 -3.16 19.11 -2.92
CA VAL A 546 -4.08 19.47 -1.83
C VAL A 546 -3.78 20.86 -1.25
N ASP A 547 -2.52 21.26 -1.13
CA ASP A 547 -2.10 22.60 -0.71
C ASP A 547 -2.61 23.67 -1.71
N ASN A 548 -2.56 23.38 -3.01
CA ASN A 548 -3.11 24.27 -4.03
C ASN A 548 -4.65 24.31 -4.02
N ILE A 549 -5.33 23.18 -3.78
CA ILE A 549 -6.78 23.12 -3.57
C ILE A 549 -7.17 23.99 -2.36
N GLU A 550 -6.52 23.81 -1.22
CA GLU A 550 -6.76 24.56 0.01
C GLU A 550 -6.55 26.07 -0.19
N LYS A 551 -5.42 26.44 -0.80
CA LYS A 551 -5.06 27.83 -1.16
C LYS A 551 -6.12 28.48 -2.06
N GLU A 552 -6.59 27.79 -3.09
CA GLU A 552 -7.62 28.33 -4.00
C GLU A 552 -8.99 28.45 -3.30
N ILE A 553 -9.37 27.49 -2.44
CA ILE A 553 -10.60 27.58 -1.64
C ILE A 553 -10.57 28.78 -0.69
N TYR A 554 -9.52 28.93 0.14
CA TYR A 554 -9.47 30.05 1.08
C TYR A 554 -9.34 31.41 0.37
N GLN A 555 -8.63 31.49 -0.77
CA GLN A 555 -8.62 32.72 -1.58
C GLN A 555 -9.96 32.99 -2.27
N ALA A 556 -10.78 31.98 -2.55
CA ALA A 556 -12.15 32.16 -2.99
C ALA A 556 -13.03 32.75 -1.86
N ILE A 557 -12.97 32.16 -0.65
CA ILE A 557 -13.73 32.64 0.52
C ILE A 557 -13.37 34.10 0.85
N GLU A 558 -12.09 34.45 0.88
CA GLU A 558 -11.63 35.83 1.09
C GLU A 558 -12.08 36.79 -0.03
N GLY A 559 -12.12 36.34 -1.28
CA GLY A 559 -12.65 37.15 -2.38
C GLY A 559 -14.17 37.34 -2.30
N TRP A 560 -14.91 36.32 -1.88
CA TRP A 560 -16.36 36.32 -1.70
C TRP A 560 -16.76 37.27 -0.56
N LYS A 561 -16.07 37.20 0.57
CA LYS A 561 -16.19 38.14 1.71
C LYS A 561 -15.98 39.60 1.30
N LYS A 562 -15.12 39.83 0.31
CA LYS A 562 -14.83 41.15 -0.28
C LYS A 562 -15.79 41.52 -1.43
N GLY A 563 -16.95 40.87 -1.53
CA GLY A 563 -18.02 41.15 -2.50
C GLY A 563 -17.70 40.81 -3.96
N LYS A 564 -16.56 40.16 -4.25
CA LYS A 564 -16.12 39.90 -5.63
C LYS A 564 -16.92 38.74 -6.22
N LYS A 565 -17.72 38.99 -7.26
CA LYS A 565 -18.60 37.95 -7.85
C LYS A 565 -17.88 36.92 -8.73
N SER A 566 -17.00 37.34 -9.65
CA SER A 566 -16.39 36.44 -10.64
C SER A 566 -15.13 35.71 -10.15
N ILE A 567 -14.25 36.39 -9.41
CA ILE A 567 -12.93 35.86 -9.03
C ILE A 567 -13.02 34.60 -8.14
N PRO A 568 -13.83 34.58 -7.04
CA PRO A 568 -14.01 33.39 -6.21
C PRO A 568 -14.52 32.17 -6.97
N HIS A 569 -15.46 32.36 -7.90
CA HIS A 569 -15.99 31.28 -8.71
C HIS A 569 -14.90 30.66 -9.59
N LYS A 570 -14.06 31.48 -10.23
CA LYS A 570 -12.92 31.01 -11.04
C LYS A 570 -11.89 30.24 -10.20
N ARG A 571 -11.62 30.68 -8.97
CA ARG A 571 -10.74 29.98 -8.03
C ARG A 571 -11.27 28.61 -7.63
N MET A 572 -12.53 28.52 -7.20
CA MET A 572 -13.18 27.25 -6.90
C MET A 572 -13.25 26.31 -8.11
N LEU A 573 -13.47 26.85 -9.31
CA LEU A 573 -13.42 26.05 -10.54
C LEU A 573 -12.01 25.51 -10.78
N MET A 574 -10.95 26.31 -10.61
CA MET A 574 -9.57 25.87 -10.76
C MET A 574 -9.15 24.82 -9.71
N ALA A 575 -9.62 24.93 -8.47
CA ALA A 575 -9.43 23.90 -7.44
C ALA A 575 -9.99 22.54 -7.89
N ILE A 576 -11.18 22.53 -8.49
CA ILE A 576 -11.83 21.32 -9.01
C ILE A 576 -11.14 20.83 -10.30
N THR A 577 -11.10 21.64 -11.35
CA THR A 577 -10.72 21.16 -12.70
C THR A 577 -9.21 21.03 -12.89
N LYS A 578 -8.39 21.93 -12.32
CA LYS A 578 -6.93 21.91 -12.50
C LYS A 578 -6.23 21.04 -11.47
N HIS A 579 -6.61 21.14 -10.19
CA HIS A 579 -5.86 20.51 -9.10
C HIS A 579 -6.45 19.18 -8.62
N TYR A 580 -7.78 19.07 -8.52
CA TYR A 580 -8.42 17.83 -8.10
C TYR A 580 -8.58 16.84 -9.26
N ASP A 581 -9.14 17.27 -10.39
CA ASP A 581 -9.39 16.43 -11.57
C ASP A 581 -8.12 16.34 -12.46
N GLY A 582 -7.72 17.44 -13.10
CA GLY A 582 -6.57 17.51 -14.00
C GLY A 582 -5.18 17.33 -13.36
N GLY A 583 -5.10 17.21 -12.03
CA GLY A 583 -3.90 16.76 -11.31
C GLY A 583 -3.89 15.26 -11.02
N GLY A 584 -4.86 14.50 -11.53
CA GLY A 584 -4.95 13.05 -11.35
C GLY A 584 -5.39 12.59 -9.95
N LEU A 585 -5.58 13.48 -8.98
CA LEU A 585 -5.95 13.13 -7.60
C LEU A 585 -7.34 12.48 -7.52
N LYS A 586 -8.31 12.97 -8.29
CA LYS A 586 -9.63 12.33 -8.50
C LYS A 586 -9.48 10.90 -9.02
N SER A 587 -8.70 10.70 -10.09
CA SER A 587 -8.39 9.37 -10.63
C SER A 587 -7.76 8.45 -9.57
N ALA A 588 -6.72 8.91 -8.87
CA ALA A 588 -6.02 8.10 -7.88
C ALA A 588 -6.95 7.66 -6.72
N ILE A 589 -7.80 8.57 -6.22
CA ILE A 589 -8.80 8.27 -5.18
C ILE A 589 -9.88 7.31 -5.70
N ALA A 590 -10.41 7.54 -6.90
CA ALA A 590 -11.45 6.70 -7.50
C ALA A 590 -10.96 5.27 -7.72
N LYS A 591 -9.75 5.11 -8.26
CA LYS A 591 -9.16 3.83 -8.65
C LYS A 591 -8.59 3.04 -7.47
N SER A 592 -7.96 3.71 -6.49
CA SER A 592 -7.33 3.03 -5.34
C SER A 592 -8.28 2.75 -4.17
N PHE A 593 -9.44 3.42 -4.11
CA PHE A 593 -10.40 3.27 -3.01
C PHE A 593 -11.84 2.97 -3.45
N SER A 594 -12.42 3.83 -4.28
CA SER A 594 -13.72 3.66 -4.96
C SER A 594 -14.16 4.97 -5.62
N GLU A 595 -14.86 4.87 -6.74
CA GLU A 595 -15.51 6.00 -7.42
C GLU A 595 -16.36 6.82 -6.43
N LYS A 596 -17.17 6.15 -5.60
CA LYS A 596 -17.99 6.74 -4.52
C LYS A 596 -17.22 7.51 -3.43
N ARG A 597 -15.93 7.24 -3.20
CA ARG A 597 -15.08 8.05 -2.29
C ARG A 597 -14.60 9.32 -2.98
N SER A 598 -14.41 9.27 -4.30
CA SER A 598 -14.02 10.42 -5.13
C SER A 598 -15.19 11.36 -5.40
N GLU A 599 -16.34 10.82 -5.84
CA GLU A 599 -17.57 11.58 -6.12
C GLU A 599 -18.01 12.44 -4.93
N LYS A 600 -17.88 11.91 -3.70
CA LYS A 600 -18.18 12.64 -2.45
C LYS A 600 -17.31 13.86 -2.24
N LEU A 601 -16.02 13.78 -2.59
CA LEU A 601 -15.08 14.90 -2.48
C LEU A 601 -15.34 15.95 -3.55
N GLU A 602 -15.57 15.52 -4.80
CA GLU A 602 -15.99 16.41 -5.89
C GLU A 602 -17.28 17.15 -5.55
N THR A 603 -18.27 16.44 -5.00
CA THR A 603 -19.54 17.02 -4.53
C THR A 603 -19.31 18.06 -3.42
N ALA A 604 -18.44 17.77 -2.45
CA ALA A 604 -18.13 18.70 -1.37
C ALA A 604 -17.40 19.97 -1.86
N LEU A 605 -16.50 19.85 -2.84
CA LEU A 605 -15.87 21.00 -3.50
C LEU A 605 -16.89 21.81 -4.31
N ASP A 606 -17.80 21.15 -5.02
CA ASP A 606 -18.84 21.80 -5.83
C ASP A 606 -19.94 22.47 -4.98
N GLU A 607 -20.27 21.95 -3.80
CA GLU A 607 -21.11 22.64 -2.81
C GLU A 607 -20.51 24.01 -2.44
N ILE A 608 -19.22 24.05 -2.12
CA ILE A 608 -18.50 25.29 -1.78
C ILE A 608 -18.54 26.24 -2.99
N ARG A 609 -18.29 25.73 -4.21
CA ARG A 609 -18.39 26.51 -5.46
C ARG A 609 -19.79 27.11 -5.67
N LYS A 610 -20.85 26.31 -5.48
CA LYS A 610 -22.25 26.71 -5.66
C LYS A 610 -22.69 27.79 -4.66
N LYS A 611 -22.28 27.67 -3.39
CA LYS A 611 -22.58 28.67 -2.34
C LYS A 611 -21.79 29.97 -2.56
N ILE A 612 -20.50 29.89 -2.88
CA ILE A 612 -19.67 31.06 -3.25
C ILE A 612 -20.22 31.76 -4.50
N ALA A 613 -20.82 31.03 -5.43
CA ALA A 613 -21.46 31.59 -6.63
C ALA A 613 -22.87 32.17 -6.40
N GLY A 614 -23.48 31.94 -5.22
CA GLY A 614 -24.88 32.29 -4.95
C GLY A 614 -25.91 31.49 -5.77
N ILE A 615 -25.48 30.34 -6.34
CA ILE A 615 -26.34 29.39 -7.06
C ILE A 615 -27.18 28.59 -6.08
N ASP A 616 -26.56 28.11 -5.01
CA ASP A 616 -27.23 27.45 -3.90
C ASP A 616 -27.59 28.47 -2.81
N LYS A 617 -28.86 28.44 -2.39
CA LYS A 617 -29.48 29.33 -1.39
C LYS A 617 -30.26 28.54 -0.32
N SER A 618 -29.94 27.26 -0.16
CA SER A 618 -30.59 26.34 0.81
C SER A 618 -30.37 26.70 2.28
N GLU A 619 -29.26 27.38 2.59
CA GLU A 619 -28.86 27.83 3.92
C GLU A 619 -28.14 29.19 3.84
N GLU A 620 -28.08 29.94 4.93
CA GLU A 620 -27.39 31.23 4.98
C GLU A 620 -25.87 31.05 4.82
N VAL A 621 -25.31 31.58 3.72
CA VAL A 621 -23.89 31.45 3.41
C VAL A 621 -23.08 32.43 4.25
N THR A 622 -22.52 31.95 5.36
CA THR A 622 -21.61 32.70 6.24
C THR A 622 -20.15 32.34 6.00
N GLU A 623 -19.22 33.22 6.38
CA GLU A 623 -17.77 32.94 6.33
C GLU A 623 -17.41 31.70 7.15
N ALA A 624 -18.01 31.55 8.33
CA ALA A 624 -17.78 30.40 9.21
C ALA A 624 -18.24 29.08 8.58
N LEU A 625 -19.42 29.07 7.94
CA LEU A 625 -19.94 27.90 7.23
C LEU A 625 -19.02 27.50 6.05
N LEU A 626 -18.55 28.49 5.27
CA LEU A 626 -17.64 28.23 4.15
C LEU A 626 -16.29 27.70 4.62
N LYS A 627 -15.72 28.27 5.70
CA LYS A 627 -14.47 27.77 6.30
C LYS A 627 -14.62 26.37 6.87
N PHE A 628 -15.68 26.08 7.61
CA PHE A 628 -15.97 24.74 8.14
C PHE A 628 -16.13 23.68 7.02
N LYS A 629 -16.81 24.00 5.92
CA LYS A 629 -16.89 23.10 4.75
C LYS A 629 -15.52 22.91 4.07
N ALA A 630 -14.72 23.97 3.96
CA ALA A 630 -13.35 23.91 3.43
C ALA A 630 -12.42 23.02 4.29
N GLU A 631 -12.38 23.26 5.59
CA GLU A 631 -11.59 22.49 6.57
C GLU A 631 -11.90 21.00 6.49
N ARG A 632 -13.19 20.64 6.41
CA ARG A 632 -13.61 19.23 6.32
C ARG A 632 -13.23 18.56 5.01
N VAL A 633 -13.34 19.23 3.86
CA VAL A 633 -12.95 18.62 2.58
C VAL A 633 -11.44 18.55 2.43
N VAL A 634 -10.69 19.56 2.87
CA VAL A 634 -9.22 19.57 2.89
C VAL A 634 -8.66 18.51 3.84
N ALA A 635 -9.20 18.38 5.05
CA ALA A 635 -8.78 17.33 5.99
C ALA A 635 -9.00 15.93 5.40
N GLN A 636 -10.16 15.67 4.80
CA GLN A 636 -10.45 14.39 4.16
C GLN A 636 -9.56 14.13 2.93
N LEU A 637 -9.20 15.16 2.16
CA LEU A 637 -8.22 15.07 1.10
C LEU A 637 -6.83 14.70 1.65
N ARG A 638 -6.34 15.37 2.70
CA ARG A 638 -5.04 15.06 3.33
C ARG A 638 -5.01 13.62 3.88
N THR A 639 -6.07 13.15 4.54
CA THR A 639 -6.18 11.73 4.97
C THR A 639 -6.14 10.77 3.78
N ASN A 640 -6.84 11.07 2.68
CA ASN A 640 -6.79 10.24 1.47
C ASN A 640 -5.38 10.23 0.84
N VAL A 641 -4.68 11.37 0.81
CA VAL A 641 -3.31 11.47 0.28
C VAL A 641 -2.30 10.72 1.13
N GLN A 642 -2.44 10.74 2.46
CA GLN A 642 -1.65 9.89 3.36
C GLN A 642 -1.85 8.39 3.04
N GLU A 643 -3.10 7.97 2.83
CA GLU A 643 -3.41 6.57 2.45
C GLU A 643 -2.92 6.22 1.03
N LEU A 644 -2.95 7.16 0.07
CA LEU A 644 -2.39 6.96 -1.28
C LEU A 644 -0.86 6.84 -1.24
N ASN A 645 -0.17 7.75 -0.55
CA ASN A 645 1.29 7.73 -0.45
C ASN A 645 1.80 6.42 0.15
N HIS A 646 1.06 5.85 1.12
CA HIS A 646 1.37 4.54 1.70
C HIS A 646 1.12 3.36 0.73
N ARG A 647 0.18 3.48 -0.22
CA ARG A 647 -0.09 2.47 -1.26
C ARG A 647 0.84 2.57 -2.47
N PHE A 648 1.32 3.78 -2.81
CA PHE A 648 2.26 4.00 -3.92
C PHE A 648 3.72 3.80 -3.52
N LYS A 649 4.00 3.80 -2.21
CA LYS A 649 5.26 3.36 -1.61
C LYS A 649 5.00 2.14 -0.72
N PRO A 650 4.67 0.96 -1.31
CA PRO A 650 4.75 -0.28 -0.56
C PRO A 650 6.20 -0.40 -0.05
N SER A 651 6.35 -0.73 1.23
CA SER A 651 7.62 -1.28 1.69
C SER A 651 7.92 -2.54 0.87
N PRO A 652 9.18 -2.80 0.47
CA PRO A 652 9.58 -4.13 0.06
C PRO A 652 9.38 -5.13 1.22
#